data_AF-A0A3P6QZR8-F1
#
_entry.id   AF-A0A3P6QZR8-F1
#
_cell.length_a   1.000
_cell.length_b   1.000
_cell.length_c   1.000
_cell.angle_alpha   90.00
_cell.angle_beta   90.00
_cell.angle_gamma   90.00
#
_symmetry.space_group_name_H-M   'P 1'
#
loop_
_entity.id
_entity.type
_entity.pdbx_description
1 polymer ?
#
loop_
_entity_poly.entity_id
_entity_poly.type
_entity_poly.pdbx_seq_one_letter_code
_entity_poly.pdbx_strand_id
1 'polypeptide(L)'
;MMLYIRYKDMDYAFLPIDVDTIPKFYKEMIRDGKLELDEIERLLATGTHFSRTGAFYFYEYVRKIPTTLGMPLVLTSKMPTVGTIHGQIKIEMEPKESRTFDGLRLHLILKPKVATTHVVMATIMHPVVETGFKMLHSVMFEHPIEMETEVTWRHQLRLKTVFRPVEHKTNVLHLQTRPVIFVRHMKKVTHAYHEPREVTLRLHEHRYPVMTFENTFLERFGHKIIVTGTMHRPIVRRMESMLHPILFGYNTVDVIIEPTEDFAKEYVFNMEMEAFVPERLEGPKFEKLFRHNDEFFEEEEMEPRHREERRNELTTYLRDYHIEKAYRHRLLCKLETVGMREKHEVEMELKAVCDHKYRYCRTNFFLRRTPFLEKETRHWELKLNAETVYPEMPKTIEELKKMFNREFHGLVDVTWGTERMNTLFIRMQSEPTYEQKMWMEKFDRKENMLTEMDKLRVASDRNLHKFMVKYELIPETEHFMHNLFMFFDTWNMWNTEYKMVPHEEKMLRLQLEIEPLYRRTFDLLVETPEKRIVMKNLMLPFVLPTLNIHDMRMLENVGVRDVIRHVVKHNRPECIVKSWEVNTFDKLRLKTPLTTCYTILAKDCHSEEPRFVVMMKKMVKDREEKALKIVTPRDVYVLEMVNDELVIRVNDKVITHEELM
;
A
#
# COMPACT_ATOMS: atom_id res chain seq x y z
N MET A 1 -23.14 1.13 1.53
CA MET A 1 -22.02 1.07 2.50
C MET A 1 -22.12 2.26 3.43
N MET A 2 -22.02 2.10 4.75
CA MET A 2 -22.10 3.24 5.68
C MET A 2 -20.69 3.55 6.18
N LEU A 3 -20.17 4.72 5.83
CA LEU A 3 -18.87 5.19 6.29
C LEU A 3 -19.14 6.13 7.46
N TYR A 4 -18.82 5.69 8.67
CA TYR A 4 -18.91 6.54 9.86
C TYR A 4 -17.51 6.90 10.34
N ILE A 5 -17.33 8.16 10.71
CA ILE A 5 -16.09 8.69 11.28
C ILE A 5 -16.37 8.91 12.75
N ARG A 6 -15.74 8.11 13.61
CA ARG A 6 -15.82 8.26 15.07
C ARG A 6 -14.57 8.99 15.57
N TYR A 7 -14.76 10.05 16.34
CA TYR A 7 -13.69 10.82 16.96
C TYR A 7 -14.00 11.06 18.44
N LYS A 8 -13.07 10.69 19.32
CA LYS A 8 -13.25 10.72 20.80
C LYS A 8 -14.53 10.02 21.26
N ASP A 9 -14.75 8.81 20.75
CA ASP A 9 -15.93 8.00 21.04
C ASP A 9 -17.29 8.60 20.64
N MET A 10 -17.30 9.72 19.90
CA MET A 10 -18.50 10.31 19.31
C MET A 10 -18.54 10.10 17.81
N ASP A 11 -19.72 9.77 17.28
CA ASP A 11 -19.93 9.66 15.83
C ASP A 11 -19.98 11.07 15.22
N TYR A 12 -18.89 11.46 14.55
CA TYR A 12 -18.67 12.81 14.05
C TYR A 12 -19.32 13.03 12.68
N ALA A 13 -19.29 12.01 11.83
CA ALA A 13 -19.95 12.03 10.53
C ALA A 13 -20.44 10.64 10.17
N PHE A 14 -21.64 10.59 9.59
CA PHE A 14 -22.23 9.41 8.98
C PHE A 14 -22.43 9.73 7.51
N LEU A 15 -21.63 9.10 6.65
CA LEU A 15 -21.82 9.14 5.21
C LEU A 15 -22.36 7.79 4.76
N PRO A 16 -23.69 7.64 4.62
CA PRO A 16 -24.22 6.51 3.87
C PRO A 16 -23.77 6.69 2.43
N ILE A 17 -22.79 5.89 2.00
CA ILE A 17 -22.40 5.76 0.60
C ILE A 17 -23.37 4.75 0.00
N ASP A 18 -24.49 5.28 -0.50
CA ASP A 18 -25.44 4.61 -1.35
C ASP A 18 -25.29 5.19 -2.76
N VAL A 19 -25.64 4.42 -3.79
CA VAL A 19 -25.72 4.93 -5.18
C VAL A 19 -26.67 6.14 -5.25
N ASP A 20 -27.58 6.23 -4.28
CA ASP A 20 -28.58 7.28 -4.19
C ASP A 20 -28.16 8.56 -3.44
N THR A 21 -27.09 8.54 -2.63
CA THR A 21 -26.53 9.71 -1.91
C THR A 21 -25.38 10.42 -2.63
N ILE A 22 -24.91 9.85 -3.74
CA ILE A 22 -24.07 10.59 -4.68
C ILE A 22 -24.91 11.81 -5.13
N PRO A 23 -24.39 13.05 -5.01
CA PRO A 23 -25.16 14.28 -5.30
C PRO A 23 -25.94 14.15 -6.61
N LYS A 24 -27.18 14.67 -6.66
CA LYS A 24 -28.04 14.66 -7.86
C LYS A 24 -27.28 15.03 -9.15
N PHE A 25 -26.25 15.87 -9.03
CA PHE A 25 -25.27 16.18 -10.07
C PHE A 25 -24.74 14.93 -10.82
N TYR A 26 -24.30 13.89 -10.11
CA TYR A 26 -23.79 12.65 -10.73
C TYR A 26 -24.89 11.72 -11.28
N LYS A 27 -26.12 11.82 -10.76
CA LYS A 27 -27.28 11.07 -11.28
C LYS A 27 -27.87 11.71 -12.53
N GLU A 28 -27.84 13.04 -12.62
CA GLU A 28 -28.19 13.78 -13.83
C GLU A 28 -27.10 13.64 -14.91
N MET A 29 -25.83 13.43 -14.51
CA MET A 29 -24.72 13.10 -15.42
C MET A 29 -24.89 11.76 -16.18
N ILE A 30 -25.77 10.86 -15.76
CA ILE A 30 -25.98 9.55 -16.39
C ILE A 30 -27.50 9.34 -16.59
N ARG A 31 -28.07 10.01 -17.58
CA ARG A 31 -29.41 9.67 -18.11
C ARG A 31 -29.25 8.75 -19.32
N ASP A 32 -30.00 7.65 -19.35
CA ASP A 32 -30.10 6.73 -20.49
C ASP A 32 -28.77 6.17 -21.04
N GLY A 33 -27.77 5.95 -20.18
CA GLY A 33 -26.49 5.36 -20.58
C GLY A 33 -25.64 6.23 -21.51
N LYS A 34 -25.99 7.51 -21.68
CA LYS A 34 -25.18 8.52 -22.38
C LYS A 34 -24.87 9.65 -21.40
N LEU A 35 -23.58 9.90 -21.15
CA LEU A 35 -23.17 11.11 -20.46
C LEU A 35 -23.47 12.31 -21.39
N GLU A 36 -24.21 13.30 -20.90
CA GLU A 36 -24.25 14.64 -21.51
C GLU A 36 -22.90 15.32 -21.19
N LEU A 37 -21.86 14.92 -21.93
CA LEU A 37 -20.48 15.36 -21.73
C LEU A 37 -20.29 16.85 -22.04
N ASP A 38 -21.13 17.45 -22.87
CA ASP A 38 -20.92 18.80 -23.40
C ASP A 38 -20.99 19.91 -22.32
N GLU A 39 -21.89 19.80 -21.33
CA GLU A 39 -21.97 20.77 -20.22
C GLU A 39 -20.83 20.61 -19.21
N ILE A 40 -20.42 19.36 -18.97
CA ILE A 40 -19.32 18.99 -18.08
C ILE A 40 -18.00 19.39 -18.72
N GLU A 41 -17.82 19.13 -20.01
CA GLU A 41 -16.68 19.55 -20.81
C GLU A 41 -16.56 21.06 -20.78
N ARG A 42 -17.67 21.80 -20.98
CA ARG A 42 -17.65 23.25 -20.89
C ARG A 42 -17.22 23.72 -19.49
N LEU A 43 -17.82 23.21 -18.43
CA LEU A 43 -17.55 23.68 -17.05
C LEU A 43 -16.13 23.29 -16.57
N LEU A 44 -15.68 22.08 -16.91
CA LEU A 44 -14.35 21.57 -16.60
C LEU A 44 -13.24 22.19 -17.48
N ALA A 45 -13.52 22.45 -18.76
CA ALA A 45 -12.57 23.08 -19.68
C ALA A 45 -12.46 24.59 -19.48
N THR A 46 -13.50 25.28 -18.99
CA THR A 46 -13.41 26.71 -18.63
C THR A 46 -12.44 26.97 -17.47
N GLY A 47 -12.09 25.93 -16.69
CA GLY A 47 -11.23 26.06 -15.53
C GLY A 47 -11.99 26.64 -14.34
N THR A 48 -11.98 25.91 -13.22
CA THR A 48 -12.65 26.34 -11.99
C THR A 48 -11.63 26.92 -11.02
N HIS A 49 -11.81 28.18 -10.64
CA HIS A 49 -11.06 28.80 -9.55
C HIS A 49 -11.79 28.54 -8.24
N PHE A 50 -11.04 28.19 -7.20
CA PHE A 50 -11.59 28.04 -5.87
C PHE A 50 -10.67 28.67 -4.82
N SER A 51 -11.30 29.25 -3.79
CA SER A 51 -10.64 29.69 -2.58
C SER A 51 -11.46 29.19 -1.40
N ARG A 52 -10.81 28.47 -0.49
CA ARG A 52 -11.44 27.99 0.74
C ARG A 52 -10.55 28.30 1.92
N THR A 53 -11.13 28.98 2.90
CA THR A 53 -10.50 29.29 4.19
C THR A 53 -11.28 28.61 5.30
N GLY A 54 -10.58 27.93 6.20
CA GLY A 54 -11.15 27.31 7.38
C GLY A 54 -10.31 27.61 8.60
N ALA A 55 -10.96 27.92 9.72
CA ALA A 55 -10.33 28.09 11.02
C ALA A 55 -11.01 27.14 12.01
N PHE A 56 -10.23 26.42 12.79
CA PHE A 56 -10.74 25.46 13.77
C PHE A 56 -9.76 25.30 14.94
N TYR A 57 -10.25 24.80 16.06
CA TYR A 57 -9.42 24.33 17.17
C TYR A 57 -9.25 22.82 17.05
N PHE A 58 -8.03 22.31 16.89
CA PHE A 58 -7.79 20.86 16.96
C PHE A 58 -8.18 20.31 18.33
N TYR A 59 -7.88 21.08 19.38
CA TYR A 59 -8.37 20.85 20.72
C TYR A 59 -8.32 22.12 21.56
N GLU A 60 -9.09 22.10 22.63
CA GLU A 60 -9.06 23.08 23.70
C GLU A 60 -9.26 22.35 25.03
N TYR A 61 -8.39 22.63 26.00
CA TYR A 61 -8.44 22.10 27.34
C TYR A 61 -8.28 23.25 28.33
N VAL A 62 -9.18 23.33 29.30
CA VAL A 62 -9.16 24.34 30.36
C VAL A 62 -9.38 23.66 31.70
N ARG A 63 -8.49 23.89 32.66
CA ARG A 63 -8.60 23.41 34.04
C ARG A 63 -8.40 24.55 35.00
N LYS A 64 -9.32 24.71 35.95
CA LYS A 64 -9.24 25.68 37.03
C LYS A 64 -8.94 24.95 38.33
N ILE A 65 -7.91 25.39 39.06
CA ILE A 65 -7.47 24.79 40.32
C ILE A 65 -7.48 25.91 41.38
N PRO A 66 -8.24 25.75 42.47
CA PRO A 66 -8.17 26.71 43.58
C PRO A 66 -6.78 26.64 44.24
N THR A 67 -6.16 27.79 44.48
CA THR A 67 -4.90 27.86 45.24
C THR A 67 -5.18 28.17 46.71
N THR A 68 -4.19 27.93 47.57
CA THR A 68 -4.27 28.26 49.01
C THR A 68 -4.46 29.75 49.29
N LEU A 69 -4.13 30.62 48.34
CA LEU A 69 -4.34 32.07 48.40
C LEU A 69 -5.75 32.50 47.94
N GLY A 70 -6.63 31.55 47.59
CA GLY A 70 -7.99 31.83 47.11
C GLY A 70 -8.06 32.36 45.67
N MET A 71 -6.91 32.54 44.99
CA MET A 71 -6.85 32.90 43.58
C MET A 71 -6.85 31.64 42.71
N PRO A 72 -7.70 31.50 41.69
CA PRO A 72 -7.70 30.31 40.85
C PRO A 72 -6.50 30.31 39.89
N LEU A 73 -5.79 29.19 39.85
CA LEU A 73 -4.84 28.86 38.79
C LEU A 73 -5.62 28.28 37.60
N VAL A 74 -5.56 28.93 36.45
CA VAL A 74 -6.19 28.47 35.21
C VAL A 74 -5.13 27.98 34.24
N LEU A 75 -5.13 26.67 34.00
CA LEU A 75 -4.31 25.98 33.02
C LEU A 75 -5.12 25.85 31.73
N THR A 76 -4.59 26.33 30.63
CA THR A 76 -5.21 26.24 29.30
C THR A 76 -4.22 25.62 28.32
N SER A 77 -4.71 24.75 27.45
CA SER A 77 -3.95 24.19 26.34
C SER A 77 -4.86 24.17 25.13
N LYS A 78 -4.53 24.93 24.09
CA LYS A 78 -5.36 25.06 22.88
C LYS A 78 -4.51 25.12 21.63
N MET A 79 -5.04 24.58 20.54
CA MET A 79 -4.36 24.56 19.24
C MET A 79 -5.28 25.09 18.15
N PRO A 80 -5.40 26.42 18.00
CA PRO A 80 -6.01 27.05 16.84
C PRO A 80 -5.19 26.78 15.57
N THR A 81 -5.90 26.45 14.50
CA THR A 81 -5.34 26.25 13.16
C THR A 81 -6.19 26.97 12.13
N VAL A 82 -5.51 27.67 11.21
CA VAL A 82 -6.10 28.32 10.06
C VAL A 82 -5.47 27.72 8.80
N GLY A 83 -6.31 27.24 7.90
CA GLY A 83 -5.91 26.73 6.60
C GLY A 83 -6.58 27.50 5.49
N THR A 84 -5.82 27.90 4.48
CA THR A 84 -6.33 28.51 3.25
C THR A 84 -5.80 27.73 2.06
N ILE A 85 -6.69 27.36 1.14
CA ILE A 85 -6.31 26.72 -0.12
C ILE A 85 -6.90 27.55 -1.24
N HIS A 86 -6.01 28.08 -2.09
CA HIS A 86 -6.37 28.76 -3.32
C HIS A 86 -5.92 27.91 -4.49
N GLY A 87 -6.75 27.77 -5.52
CA GLY A 87 -6.35 26.97 -6.66
C GLY A 87 -7.20 27.16 -7.90
N GLN A 88 -6.71 26.57 -8.98
CA GLN A 88 -7.37 26.46 -10.26
C GLN A 88 -7.26 25.02 -10.74
N ILE A 89 -8.40 24.43 -11.12
CA ILE A 89 -8.47 23.11 -11.71
C ILE A 89 -9.09 23.25 -13.09
N LYS A 90 -8.39 22.78 -14.11
CA LYS A 90 -8.88 22.72 -15.49
C LYS A 90 -8.72 21.29 -16.00
N ILE A 91 -9.77 20.72 -16.55
CA ILE A 91 -9.75 19.37 -17.11
C ILE A 91 -10.18 19.47 -18.56
N GLU A 92 -9.32 19.02 -19.48
CA GLU A 92 -9.61 18.94 -20.91
C GLU A 92 -9.73 17.48 -21.32
N MET A 93 -10.69 17.18 -22.19
CA MET A 93 -10.87 15.85 -22.77
C MET A 93 -10.17 15.79 -24.12
N GLU A 94 -9.50 14.68 -24.42
CA GLU A 94 -8.81 14.45 -25.69
C GLU A 94 -9.41 13.23 -26.43
N PRO A 95 -9.75 13.36 -27.74
CA PRO A 95 -9.75 14.58 -28.57
C PRO A 95 -10.97 15.49 -28.30
N LYS A 96 -10.78 16.82 -28.34
CA LYS A 96 -11.78 17.88 -28.05
C LYS A 96 -13.08 17.88 -28.89
N GLU A 97 -13.20 17.00 -29.89
CA GLU A 97 -14.33 16.98 -30.84
C GLU A 97 -14.75 15.55 -31.25
N SER A 98 -14.42 14.54 -30.43
CA SER A 98 -14.64 13.13 -30.74
C SER A 98 -15.79 12.54 -29.91
N ARG A 99 -16.66 11.72 -30.54
CA ARG A 99 -17.69 10.93 -29.82
C ARG A 99 -17.09 9.88 -28.86
N THR A 100 -15.80 9.58 -28.99
CA THR A 100 -15.07 8.64 -28.12
C THR A 100 -14.01 9.37 -27.30
N PHE A 101 -14.10 9.22 -25.99
CA PHE A 101 -13.18 9.78 -25.00
C PHE A 101 -11.97 8.86 -24.80
N ASP A 102 -10.81 9.27 -25.33
CA ASP A 102 -9.60 8.44 -25.38
C ASP A 102 -8.45 8.97 -24.49
N GLY A 103 -8.60 10.18 -23.93
CA GLY A 103 -7.66 10.75 -22.97
C GLY A 103 -8.18 11.95 -22.17
N LEU A 104 -7.50 12.27 -21.07
CA LEU A 104 -7.81 13.33 -20.12
C LEU A 104 -6.55 14.13 -19.81
N ARG A 105 -6.65 15.47 -19.85
CA ARG A 105 -5.58 16.38 -19.44
C ARG A 105 -6.05 17.24 -18.27
N LEU A 106 -5.44 17.04 -17.12
CA LEU A 106 -5.65 17.80 -15.90
C LEU A 106 -4.57 18.86 -15.75
N HIS A 107 -4.95 20.11 -15.57
CA HIS A 107 -4.07 21.20 -15.17
C HIS A 107 -4.49 21.69 -13.78
N LEU A 108 -3.55 21.64 -12.85
CA LEU A 108 -3.77 21.86 -11.42
C LEU A 108 -2.77 22.90 -10.89
N ILE A 109 -3.30 24.03 -10.43
CA ILE A 109 -2.54 25.05 -9.69
C ILE A 109 -3.11 25.11 -8.28
N LEU A 110 -2.29 24.88 -7.26
CA LEU A 110 -2.69 24.90 -5.85
C LEU A 110 -1.72 25.74 -5.03
N LYS A 111 -2.24 26.53 -4.10
CA LYS A 111 -1.48 27.33 -3.13
C LYS A 111 -2.02 27.07 -1.71
N PRO A 112 -1.70 25.90 -1.12
CA PRO A 112 -2.03 25.62 0.26
C PRO A 112 -1.17 26.45 1.23
N LYS A 113 -1.82 27.01 2.24
CA LYS A 113 -1.19 27.68 3.37
C LYS A 113 -1.88 27.25 4.66
N VAL A 114 -1.11 26.78 5.63
CA VAL A 114 -1.61 26.31 6.92
C VAL A 114 -0.77 26.95 8.03
N ALA A 115 -1.42 27.57 9.00
CA ALA A 115 -0.79 28.11 10.19
C ALA A 115 -1.47 27.53 11.42
N THR A 116 -0.70 26.92 12.31
CA THR A 116 -1.19 26.38 13.57
C THR A 116 -0.31 26.84 14.72
N THR A 117 -0.93 27.21 15.83
CA THR A 117 -0.21 27.60 17.05
C THR A 117 -0.76 26.82 18.23
N HIS A 118 0.06 25.96 18.82
CA HIS A 118 -0.24 25.35 20.10
C HIS A 118 0.14 26.29 21.24
N VAL A 119 -0.85 26.67 22.05
CA VAL A 119 -0.72 27.59 23.18
C VAL A 119 -0.95 26.81 24.48
N VAL A 120 0.08 26.65 25.29
CA VAL A 120 -0.03 26.15 26.67
C VAL A 120 0.15 27.33 27.62
N MET A 121 -0.81 27.59 28.50
CA MET A 121 -0.79 28.77 29.35
C MET A 121 -1.25 28.43 30.76
N ALA A 122 -0.53 28.94 31.76
CA ALA A 122 -0.93 28.90 33.16
C ALA A 122 -1.06 30.33 33.68
N THR A 123 -2.21 30.65 34.25
CA THR A 123 -2.53 32.00 34.73
C THR A 123 -3.06 31.98 36.14
N ILE A 124 -2.64 32.95 36.94
CA ILE A 124 -3.27 33.27 38.20
C ILE A 124 -4.21 34.44 37.92
N MET A 125 -5.51 34.20 38.08
CA MET A 125 -6.50 35.25 37.89
C MET A 125 -6.72 36.00 39.20
N HIS A 126 -6.33 37.27 39.24
CA HIS A 126 -6.73 38.21 40.28
C HIS A 126 -7.66 39.27 39.67
N PRO A 127 -8.68 39.78 40.40
CA PRO A 127 -9.65 40.74 39.85
C PRO A 127 -9.07 42.05 39.27
N VAL A 128 -7.82 42.38 39.64
CA VAL A 128 -7.13 43.60 39.19
C VAL A 128 -6.05 43.30 38.16
N VAL A 129 -5.41 42.12 38.23
CA VAL A 129 -4.26 41.76 37.40
C VAL A 129 -4.32 40.27 37.09
N GLU A 130 -4.10 39.91 35.83
CA GLU A 130 -3.84 38.55 35.41
C GLU A 130 -2.35 38.41 35.14
N THR A 131 -1.71 37.45 35.79
CA THR A 131 -0.30 37.13 35.55
C THR A 131 -0.16 35.67 35.19
N GLY A 132 0.80 35.35 34.33
CA GLY A 132 1.00 33.97 33.93
C GLY A 132 2.19 33.75 33.03
N PHE A 133 2.36 32.49 32.68
CA PHE A 133 3.27 32.07 31.63
C PHE A 133 2.46 31.43 30.50
N LYS A 134 2.94 31.59 29.27
CA LYS A 134 2.44 30.87 28.10
C LYS A 134 3.59 30.37 27.25
N MET A 135 3.42 29.21 26.66
CA MET A 135 4.29 28.57 25.69
C MET A 135 3.56 28.57 24.35
N LEU A 136 4.23 29.10 23.34
CA LEU A 136 3.72 29.16 21.97
C LEU A 136 4.56 28.24 21.11
N HIS A 137 3.95 27.23 20.49
CA HIS A 137 4.56 26.41 19.45
C HIS A 137 3.83 26.67 18.14
N SER A 138 4.46 27.40 17.23
CA SER A 138 3.88 27.79 15.95
C SER A 138 4.48 26.97 14.82
N VAL A 139 3.63 26.52 13.92
CA VAL A 139 4.00 25.87 12.67
C VAL A 139 3.26 26.58 11.54
N MET A 140 3.99 27.06 10.55
CA MET A 140 3.44 27.66 9.34
C MET A 140 3.99 26.91 8.14
N PHE A 141 3.11 26.46 7.26
CA PHE A 141 3.42 25.77 6.02
C PHE A 141 2.81 26.52 4.84
N GLU A 142 3.59 26.75 3.80
CA GLU A 142 3.15 27.41 2.56
C GLU A 142 3.94 26.87 1.38
N HIS A 143 3.27 26.19 0.44
CA HIS A 143 3.95 25.64 -0.74
C HIS A 143 3.05 25.64 -1.97
N PRO A 144 3.34 26.46 -3.00
CA PRO A 144 2.59 26.42 -4.26
C PRO A 144 2.97 25.18 -5.07
N ILE A 145 1.97 24.55 -5.69
CA ILE A 145 2.08 23.34 -6.51
C ILE A 145 1.47 23.67 -7.87
N GLU A 146 2.24 23.49 -8.94
CA GLU A 146 1.75 23.53 -10.31
C GLU A 146 2.06 22.19 -10.98
N MET A 147 1.01 21.52 -11.43
CA MET A 147 1.08 20.19 -12.01
C MET A 147 0.16 20.08 -13.22
N GLU A 148 0.62 19.39 -14.24
CA GLU A 148 -0.14 19.06 -15.42
C GLU A 148 -0.06 17.56 -15.66
N THR A 149 -1.18 16.87 -15.81
CA THR A 149 -1.25 15.42 -15.96
C THR A 149 -2.10 15.06 -17.15
N GLU A 150 -1.51 14.37 -18.12
CA GLU A 150 -2.15 13.86 -19.33
C GLU A 150 -2.23 12.33 -19.23
N VAL A 151 -3.42 11.77 -19.46
CA VAL A 151 -3.69 10.33 -19.44
C VAL A 151 -4.35 9.95 -20.74
N THR A 152 -3.79 8.99 -21.49
CA THR A 152 -4.40 8.45 -22.72
C THR A 152 -4.50 6.94 -22.64
N TRP A 153 -5.59 6.33 -23.15
CA TRP A 153 -5.86 4.88 -22.96
C TRP A 153 -6.34 4.14 -24.22
N ARG A 154 -6.04 4.65 -25.42
CA ARG A 154 -6.58 4.08 -26.67
C ARG A 154 -6.08 2.65 -26.98
N HIS A 155 -4.77 2.42 -26.95
CA HIS A 155 -4.14 1.11 -27.21
C HIS A 155 -3.19 0.66 -26.09
N GLN A 156 -2.64 1.63 -25.36
CA GLN A 156 -1.72 1.50 -24.23
C GLN A 156 -2.09 2.61 -23.24
N LEU A 157 -1.92 2.37 -21.95
CA LEU A 157 -2.15 3.41 -20.94
C LEU A 157 -0.88 4.26 -20.86
N ARG A 158 -0.97 5.53 -21.25
CA ARG A 158 0.11 6.51 -21.11
C ARG A 158 -0.30 7.57 -20.10
N LEU A 159 0.59 7.85 -19.17
CA LEU A 159 0.44 8.88 -18.16
C LEU A 159 1.66 9.78 -18.25
N LYS A 160 1.45 11.07 -18.53
CA LYS A 160 2.49 12.09 -18.53
C LYS A 160 2.16 13.14 -17.49
N THR A 161 3.00 13.29 -16.49
CA THR A 161 2.87 14.29 -15.43
C THR A 161 4.03 15.27 -15.50
N VAL A 162 3.74 16.54 -15.67
CA VAL A 162 4.70 17.65 -15.65
C VAL A 162 4.49 18.42 -14.34
N PHE A 163 5.54 18.49 -13.52
CA PHE A 163 5.56 19.28 -12.30
C PHE A 163 6.47 20.50 -12.50
N ARG A 164 5.94 21.70 -12.20
CA ARG A 164 6.70 22.96 -12.29
C ARG A 164 7.09 23.40 -10.88
N PRO A 165 8.39 23.45 -10.57
CA PRO A 165 8.86 23.83 -9.25
C PRO A 165 8.83 25.36 -9.04
N VAL A 166 9.14 25.80 -7.82
CA VAL A 166 9.12 27.22 -7.46
C VAL A 166 10.29 28.01 -8.05
N GLU A 167 9.99 29.10 -8.75
CA GLU A 167 11.01 29.97 -9.39
C GLU A 167 11.65 30.99 -8.45
N HIS A 168 11.13 31.13 -7.24
CA HIS A 168 11.59 32.13 -6.27
C HIS A 168 11.88 31.48 -4.93
N LYS A 169 12.74 32.15 -4.15
CA LYS A 169 13.03 31.76 -2.78
C LYS A 169 11.76 31.82 -1.93
N THR A 170 11.32 30.68 -1.42
CA THR A 170 10.11 30.58 -0.60
C THR A 170 10.40 29.85 0.70
N ASN A 171 9.96 30.43 1.83
CA ASN A 171 9.96 29.72 3.11
C ASN A 171 8.76 28.77 3.15
N VAL A 172 9.03 27.47 3.07
CA VAL A 172 8.00 26.44 2.98
C VAL A 172 7.49 26.02 4.34
N LEU A 173 8.37 26.03 5.35
CA LEU A 173 8.03 25.62 6.70
C LEU A 173 8.74 26.50 7.72
N HIS A 174 7.96 27.18 8.55
CA HIS A 174 8.46 27.93 9.70
C HIS A 174 7.97 27.25 10.99
N LEU A 175 8.92 26.83 11.83
CA LEU A 175 8.68 26.27 13.15
C LEU A 175 9.24 27.23 14.20
N GLN A 176 8.43 27.58 15.19
CA GLN A 176 8.85 28.45 16.27
C GLN A 176 8.35 27.96 17.62
N THR A 177 9.23 27.94 18.61
CA THR A 177 8.87 27.80 20.02
C THR A 177 9.20 29.09 20.76
N ARG A 178 8.25 29.64 21.51
CA ARG A 178 8.43 30.89 22.26
C ARG A 178 7.79 30.81 23.66
N PRO A 179 8.60 30.73 24.74
CA PRO A 179 8.14 30.91 26.11
C PRO A 179 7.93 32.40 26.43
N VAL A 180 6.81 32.74 27.06
CA VAL A 180 6.46 34.13 27.39
C VAL A 180 5.89 34.19 28.80
N ILE A 181 6.33 35.15 29.59
CA ILE A 181 5.60 35.61 30.78
C ILE A 181 4.83 36.86 30.43
N PHE A 182 3.66 37.01 31.03
CA PHE A 182 2.82 38.15 30.74
C PHE A 182 2.09 38.67 31.97
N VAL A 183 1.82 39.98 31.92
CA VAL A 183 1.02 40.69 32.91
C VAL A 183 -0.06 41.47 32.17
N ARG A 184 -1.33 41.25 32.53
CA ARG A 184 -2.48 41.96 32.00
C ARG A 184 -3.19 42.68 33.14
N HIS A 185 -3.35 43.99 33.01
CA HIS A 185 -4.15 44.77 33.96
C HIS A 185 -5.63 44.74 33.54
N MET A 186 -6.49 44.29 34.45
CA MET A 186 -7.94 44.25 34.22
C MET A 186 -8.53 45.64 34.53
N LYS A 187 -9.00 46.37 33.51
CA LYS A 187 -9.71 47.64 33.73
C LYS A 187 -11.18 47.36 34.05
N LYS A 188 -11.64 47.82 35.22
CA LYS A 188 -13.02 47.62 35.71
C LYS A 188 -14.12 48.26 34.87
N VAL A 189 -13.80 49.25 34.02
CA VAL A 189 -14.80 50.16 33.43
C VAL A 189 -15.23 49.79 32.01
N THR A 190 -14.39 49.08 31.23
CA THR A 190 -14.63 48.95 29.77
C THR A 190 -14.86 47.54 29.26
N HIS A 191 -14.76 46.49 30.08
CA HIS A 191 -14.77 45.07 29.62
C HIS A 191 -13.83 44.79 28.42
N ALA A 192 -12.90 45.70 28.12
CA ALA A 192 -12.00 45.63 26.99
C ALA A 192 -10.76 44.84 27.41
N TYR A 193 -10.52 43.71 26.76
CA TYR A 193 -9.32 42.91 26.93
C TYR A 193 -8.13 43.65 26.32
N HIS A 194 -7.40 44.43 27.11
CA HIS A 194 -6.14 45.02 26.66
C HIS A 194 -5.10 43.92 26.38
N GLU A 195 -4.32 44.12 25.31
CA GLU A 195 -3.19 43.24 25.01
C GLU A 195 -2.24 43.20 26.21
N PRO A 196 -1.84 41.99 26.67
CA PRO A 196 -0.99 41.84 27.83
C PRO A 196 0.42 42.37 27.51
N ARG A 197 1.14 42.88 28.53
CA ARG A 197 2.57 43.14 28.41
C ARG A 197 3.31 41.81 28.46
N GLU A 198 3.98 41.45 27.37
CA GLU A 198 4.62 40.16 27.17
C GLU A 198 6.15 40.29 27.17
N VAL A 199 6.82 39.42 27.93
CA VAL A 199 8.28 39.31 27.94
C VAL A 199 8.65 37.87 27.61
N THR A 200 9.43 37.68 26.55
CA THR A 200 9.94 36.36 26.17
C THR A 200 10.99 35.90 27.19
N LEU A 201 10.82 34.71 27.73
CA LEU A 201 11.81 34.13 28.65
C LEU A 201 13.06 33.74 27.86
N ARG A 202 14.22 34.26 28.28
CA ARG A 202 15.52 33.84 27.76
C ARG A 202 16.15 32.88 28.76
N LEU A 203 16.51 31.69 28.31
CA LEU A 203 17.25 30.73 29.12
C LEU A 203 18.69 31.23 29.30
N HIS A 204 19.32 30.88 30.43
CA HIS A 204 20.72 31.24 30.66
C HIS A 204 21.63 30.51 29.65
N GLU A 205 22.32 31.28 28.81
CA GLU A 205 23.17 30.77 27.73
C GLU A 205 24.25 29.80 28.21
N HIS A 206 24.79 30.01 29.42
CA HIS A 206 25.82 29.13 29.99
C HIS A 206 25.30 27.72 30.33
N ARG A 207 24.00 27.57 30.61
CA ARG A 207 23.36 26.26 30.92
C ARG A 207 22.66 25.66 29.71
N TYR A 208 22.17 26.50 28.81
CA TYR A 208 21.43 26.13 27.61
C TYR A 208 21.99 26.91 26.42
N PRO A 209 23.14 26.48 25.88
CA PRO A 209 23.76 27.17 24.76
C PRO A 209 22.84 27.09 23.54
N VAL A 210 22.76 28.18 22.79
CA VAL A 210 22.03 28.27 21.53
C VAL A 210 22.98 27.91 20.39
N MET A 211 22.56 26.99 19.54
CA MET A 211 23.24 26.68 18.30
C MET A 211 22.46 27.30 17.14
N THR A 212 23.16 28.10 16.34
CA THR A 212 22.76 28.47 14.99
C THR A 212 23.24 27.39 14.02
N PHE A 213 22.36 26.90 13.15
CA PHE A 213 22.74 25.96 12.11
C PHE A 213 22.15 26.41 10.77
N GLU A 214 22.85 26.06 9.71
CA GLU A 214 22.41 26.23 8.33
C GLU A 214 22.94 25.03 7.56
N ASN A 215 22.04 24.14 7.16
CA ASN A 215 22.37 22.96 6.38
C ASN A 215 21.67 23.06 5.02
N THR A 216 22.43 22.85 3.96
CA THR A 216 21.93 22.88 2.58
C THR A 216 21.88 21.48 2.02
N PHE A 217 20.75 21.11 1.42
CA PHE A 217 20.51 19.81 0.80
C PHE A 217 20.07 19.98 -0.66
N LEU A 218 20.29 18.95 -1.48
CA LEU A 218 19.78 18.82 -2.86
C LEU A 218 20.26 19.88 -3.89
N GLU A 219 21.38 20.56 -3.65
CA GLU A 219 21.91 21.62 -4.52
C GLU A 219 22.05 21.23 -6.01
N ARG A 220 22.42 19.97 -6.29
CA ARG A 220 22.60 19.45 -7.66
C ARG A 220 21.29 19.31 -8.46
N PHE A 221 20.13 19.31 -7.79
CA PHE A 221 18.83 19.06 -8.44
C PHE A 221 18.12 20.32 -8.92
N GLY A 222 18.81 21.46 -8.94
CA GLY A 222 18.24 22.73 -9.36
C GLY A 222 17.55 23.51 -8.25
N HIS A 223 17.19 22.86 -7.14
CA HIS A 223 16.65 23.51 -5.95
C HIS A 223 17.44 23.10 -4.72
N LYS A 224 18.01 24.09 -4.03
CA LYS A 224 18.63 23.86 -2.72
C LYS A 224 17.58 24.02 -1.63
N ILE A 225 17.52 23.04 -0.74
CA ILE A 225 16.70 23.08 0.48
C ILE A 225 17.62 23.53 1.61
N ILE A 226 17.40 24.74 2.09
CA ILE A 226 18.16 25.35 3.19
C ILE A 226 17.34 25.17 4.46
N VAL A 227 17.89 24.40 5.40
CA VAL A 227 17.33 24.23 6.74
C VAL A 227 18.16 25.07 7.70
N THR A 228 17.61 26.20 8.13
CA THR A 228 18.29 27.19 8.97
C THR A 228 17.51 27.43 10.25
N GLY A 229 18.20 27.76 11.34
CA GLY A 229 17.51 27.99 12.59
C GLY A 229 18.41 28.23 13.79
N THR A 230 17.75 28.54 14.90
CA THR A 230 18.37 28.65 16.22
C THR A 230 17.70 27.68 17.18
N MET A 231 18.50 26.82 17.82
CA MET A 231 17.99 25.82 18.76
C MET A 231 18.87 25.68 20.01
N HIS A 232 18.23 25.56 21.17
CA HIS A 232 18.91 25.32 22.45
C HIS A 232 19.37 23.86 22.59
N ARG A 233 20.58 23.63 23.13
CA ARG A 233 21.15 22.31 23.43
C ARG A 233 21.12 21.99 24.94
N PRO A 234 21.14 20.69 25.34
CA PRO A 234 21.22 19.48 24.52
C PRO A 234 19.86 19.02 23.95
N ILE A 235 19.90 18.38 22.79
CA ILE A 235 18.74 17.78 22.08
C ILE A 235 18.30 16.46 22.75
N VAL A 236 19.22 15.82 23.48
CA VAL A 236 18.95 14.62 24.29
C VAL A 236 19.72 14.78 25.60
N ARG A 237 19.02 15.05 26.70
CA ARG A 237 19.52 14.78 28.05
C ARG A 237 18.89 13.45 28.49
N ARG A 238 19.53 12.67 29.37
CA ARG A 238 18.89 11.55 30.08
C ARG A 238 17.46 11.97 30.47
N MET A 239 16.47 11.12 30.20
CA MET A 239 15.02 11.34 30.42
C MET A 239 14.61 11.69 31.87
N GLU A 240 15.55 12.08 32.73
CA GLU A 240 15.36 12.37 34.15
C GLU A 240 14.79 13.78 34.42
N SER A 241 14.73 14.70 33.44
CA SER A 241 14.07 16.00 33.61
C SER A 241 12.96 16.24 32.57
N MET A 242 11.72 16.45 33.03
CA MET A 242 10.52 16.75 32.22
C MET A 242 10.62 18.01 31.32
N LEU A 243 11.63 18.87 31.49
CA LEU A 243 11.72 20.17 30.82
C LEU A 243 12.77 20.14 29.70
N HIS A 244 12.34 19.79 28.49
CA HIS A 244 13.22 19.76 27.32
C HIS A 244 13.49 21.18 26.78
N PRO A 245 14.75 21.62 26.59
CA PRO A 245 15.07 22.97 26.11
C PRO A 245 14.47 23.33 24.74
N ILE A 246 14.23 22.32 23.90
CA ILE A 246 13.53 22.47 22.61
C ILE A 246 12.08 22.92 22.80
N LEU A 247 11.44 22.50 23.89
CA LEU A 247 10.06 22.84 24.22
C LEU A 247 9.96 24.11 25.07
N PHE A 248 10.96 24.41 25.91
CA PHE A 248 10.89 25.53 26.88
C PHE A 248 11.78 26.72 26.56
N GLY A 249 12.59 26.67 25.50
CA GLY A 249 13.44 27.77 25.02
C GLY A 249 12.87 28.48 23.79
N TYR A 250 13.42 29.66 23.47
CA TYR A 250 13.13 30.31 22.19
C TYR A 250 13.88 29.59 21.06
N ASN A 251 13.15 28.90 20.18
CA ASN A 251 13.73 28.13 19.09
C ASN A 251 13.04 28.50 17.77
N THR A 252 13.79 28.53 16.68
CA THR A 252 13.29 28.80 15.32
C THR A 252 13.93 27.84 14.33
N VAL A 253 13.13 27.27 13.43
CA VAL A 253 13.61 26.43 12.33
C VAL A 253 12.82 26.81 11.08
N ASP A 254 13.54 27.19 10.03
CA ASP A 254 13.01 27.56 8.73
C ASP A 254 13.51 26.56 7.68
N VAL A 255 12.58 26.08 6.85
CA VAL A 255 12.90 25.28 5.67
C VAL A 255 12.61 26.14 4.45
N ILE A 256 13.67 26.58 3.80
CA ILE A 256 13.62 27.49 2.66
C ILE A 256 13.99 26.70 1.42
N ILE A 257 13.15 26.78 0.39
CA ILE A 257 13.47 26.27 -0.94
C ILE A 257 13.93 27.44 -1.80
N GLU A 258 15.13 27.33 -2.37
CA GLU A 258 15.72 28.34 -3.24
C GLU A 258 16.20 27.69 -4.54
N PRO A 259 15.81 28.21 -5.72
CA PRO A 259 16.34 27.72 -6.99
C PRO A 259 17.83 28.07 -7.12
N THR A 260 18.60 27.19 -7.76
CA THR A 260 20.01 27.44 -8.13
C THR A 260 20.10 28.10 -9.51
N GLU A 261 21.30 28.49 -9.95
CA GLU A 261 21.50 29.09 -11.29
C GLU A 261 21.11 28.14 -12.43
N ASP A 262 21.18 26.84 -12.21
CA ASP A 262 20.83 25.78 -13.17
C ASP A 262 19.62 24.97 -12.70
N PHE A 263 18.50 25.64 -12.43
CA PHE A 263 17.30 24.97 -11.94
C PHE A 263 16.46 24.32 -13.05
N ALA A 264 15.78 23.21 -12.73
CA ALA A 264 14.86 22.56 -13.65
C ALA A 264 13.59 23.41 -13.83
N LYS A 265 13.25 23.72 -15.08
CA LYS A 265 11.99 24.41 -15.38
C LYS A 265 10.80 23.48 -15.21
N GLU A 266 10.98 22.21 -15.56
CA GLU A 266 9.95 21.19 -15.46
C GLU A 266 10.55 19.83 -15.06
N TYR A 267 9.84 19.11 -14.21
CA TYR A 267 10.08 17.68 -13.96
C TYR A 267 9.01 16.89 -14.71
N VAL A 268 9.43 16.08 -15.68
CA VAL A 268 8.51 15.31 -16.53
C VAL A 268 8.58 13.85 -16.15
N PHE A 269 7.46 13.32 -15.68
CA PHE A 269 7.24 11.90 -15.42
C PHE A 269 6.39 11.31 -16.54
N ASN A 270 6.91 10.30 -17.23
CA ASN A 270 6.20 9.54 -18.25
C ASN A 270 6.06 8.09 -17.78
N MET A 271 4.85 7.54 -17.82
CA MET A 271 4.55 6.14 -17.59
C MET A 271 3.83 5.58 -18.81
N GLU A 272 4.31 4.47 -19.34
CA GLU A 272 3.66 3.69 -20.39
C GLU A 272 3.42 2.27 -19.88
N MET A 273 2.18 1.80 -19.97
CA MET A 273 1.80 0.44 -19.59
C MET A 273 1.16 -0.29 -20.78
N GLU A 274 1.79 -1.39 -21.16
CA GLU A 274 1.28 -2.39 -22.11
C GLU A 274 1.02 -3.69 -21.34
N ALA A 275 -0.12 -4.34 -21.54
CA ALA A 275 -0.41 -5.61 -20.89
C ALA A 275 -1.20 -6.53 -21.82
N PHE A 276 -0.97 -7.83 -21.66
CA PHE A 276 -1.61 -8.91 -22.45
C PHE A 276 -1.26 -8.89 -23.95
N VAL A 277 -0.06 -8.43 -24.32
CA VAL A 277 0.42 -8.48 -25.70
C VAL A 277 0.86 -9.91 -26.02
N PRO A 278 0.26 -10.62 -26.99
CA PRO A 278 0.68 -11.98 -27.31
C PRO A 278 2.15 -12.04 -27.73
N GLU A 279 2.92 -12.94 -27.12
CA GLU A 279 4.34 -13.13 -27.43
C GLU A 279 4.71 -14.62 -27.38
N ARG A 280 5.73 -15.04 -28.13
CA ARG A 280 6.26 -16.40 -28.04
C ARG A 280 7.24 -16.49 -26.88
N LEU A 281 6.99 -17.40 -25.95
CA LEU A 281 7.86 -17.69 -24.81
C LEU A 281 8.48 -19.08 -25.01
N GLU A 282 9.81 -19.15 -24.93
CA GLU A 282 10.52 -20.43 -24.92
C GLU A 282 10.27 -21.16 -23.61
N GLY A 283 10.36 -22.49 -23.64
CA GLY A 283 10.26 -23.30 -22.44
C GLY A 283 11.35 -22.95 -21.41
N PRO A 284 11.11 -23.25 -20.13
CA PRO A 284 12.04 -22.97 -19.05
C PRO A 284 13.40 -23.65 -19.23
N LYS A 285 14.51 -22.90 -19.10
CA LYS A 285 15.89 -23.42 -19.22
C LYS A 285 16.58 -23.49 -17.86
N PHE A 286 16.39 -24.59 -17.15
CA PHE A 286 16.82 -24.73 -15.75
C PHE A 286 18.09 -25.54 -15.51
N GLU A 287 19.04 -25.55 -16.45
CA GLU A 287 20.38 -26.14 -16.21
C GLU A 287 21.05 -25.58 -14.94
N LYS A 288 20.73 -24.33 -14.54
CA LYS A 288 21.18 -23.69 -13.31
C LYS A 288 20.49 -24.19 -12.02
N LEU A 289 19.26 -24.71 -12.06
CA LEU A 289 18.55 -25.18 -10.85
C LEU A 289 19.13 -26.49 -10.30
N PHE A 290 19.82 -27.28 -11.12
CA PHE A 290 20.21 -28.66 -10.79
C PHE A 290 21.72 -28.86 -10.62
N ARG A 291 22.50 -27.78 -10.41
CA ARG A 291 23.94 -27.91 -10.14
C ARG A 291 24.14 -28.80 -8.91
N HIS A 292 24.92 -29.87 -9.09
CA HIS A 292 24.99 -31.04 -8.20
C HIS A 292 25.51 -30.74 -6.78
N ASN A 293 26.06 -29.55 -6.53
CA ASN A 293 26.71 -29.17 -5.27
C ASN A 293 25.99 -28.02 -4.52
N ASP A 294 24.92 -27.45 -5.07
CA ASP A 294 24.25 -26.28 -4.50
C ASP A 294 23.03 -26.70 -3.66
N GLU A 295 23.28 -27.28 -2.49
CA GLU A 295 22.21 -27.63 -1.53
C GLU A 295 21.77 -26.40 -0.71
N PHE A 296 20.47 -26.31 -0.43
CA PHE A 296 19.88 -25.19 0.31
C PHE A 296 20.24 -25.21 1.80
N PHE A 297 20.34 -26.39 2.42
CA PHE A 297 20.70 -26.63 3.83
C PHE A 297 21.26 -28.05 3.98
N GLU A 298 22.13 -28.27 4.96
CA GLU A 298 22.59 -29.62 5.35
C GLU A 298 21.45 -30.43 6.00
N GLU A 299 21.47 -31.75 5.79
CA GLU A 299 20.32 -32.65 5.83
C GLU A 299 19.61 -32.79 7.20
N GLU A 300 18.27 -32.85 7.19
CA GLU A 300 17.52 -33.60 8.22
C GLU A 300 17.54 -35.08 7.82
N GLU A 301 18.03 -35.94 8.73
CA GLU A 301 18.35 -37.37 8.54
C GLU A 301 17.22 -38.29 8.00
N MET A 302 16.00 -37.79 7.74
CA MET A 302 14.82 -38.65 7.61
C MET A 302 14.35 -39.05 6.20
N GLU A 303 14.81 -38.46 5.08
CA GLU A 303 14.28 -38.88 3.74
C GLU A 303 15.30 -38.83 2.56
N PRO A 304 16.28 -39.75 2.47
CA PRO A 304 17.17 -39.81 1.31
C PRO A 304 16.51 -40.38 0.04
N ARG A 305 15.60 -41.37 0.16
CA ARG A 305 15.10 -42.15 -0.98
C ARG A 305 14.13 -41.41 -1.91
N HIS A 306 13.38 -40.41 -1.42
CA HIS A 306 12.43 -39.66 -2.25
C HIS A 306 13.05 -38.46 -2.98
N ARG A 307 14.33 -38.14 -2.74
CA ARG A 307 15.00 -36.96 -3.33
C ARG A 307 15.32 -37.15 -4.82
N GLU A 308 15.93 -38.29 -5.18
CA GLU A 308 16.26 -38.60 -6.58
C GLU A 308 14.99 -38.74 -7.43
N GLU A 309 13.97 -39.39 -6.87
CA GLU A 309 12.64 -39.51 -7.49
C GLU A 309 12.02 -38.12 -7.75
N ARG A 310 12.01 -37.23 -6.74
CA ARG A 310 11.50 -35.86 -6.88
C ARG A 310 12.25 -35.06 -7.93
N ARG A 311 13.58 -35.18 -7.95
CA ARG A 311 14.42 -34.48 -8.93
C ARG A 311 14.15 -34.97 -10.35
N ASN A 312 14.03 -36.29 -10.53
CA ASN A 312 13.74 -36.89 -11.82
C ASN A 312 12.36 -36.45 -12.33
N GLU A 313 11.33 -36.46 -11.48
CA GLU A 313 10.00 -36.02 -11.89
C GLU A 313 9.90 -34.51 -12.15
N LEU A 314 10.56 -33.66 -11.35
CA LEU A 314 10.64 -32.23 -11.66
C LEU A 314 11.33 -32.00 -13.00
N THR A 315 12.40 -32.75 -13.30
CA THR A 315 13.09 -32.69 -14.59
C THR A 315 12.18 -33.15 -15.73
N THR A 316 11.37 -34.19 -15.53
CA THR A 316 10.35 -34.65 -16.48
C THR A 316 9.27 -33.60 -16.70
N TYR A 317 8.69 -33.05 -15.62
CA TYR A 317 7.69 -31.97 -15.68
C TYR A 317 8.18 -30.76 -16.47
N LEU A 318 9.41 -30.33 -16.23
CA LEU A 318 10.01 -29.19 -16.95
C LEU A 318 10.28 -29.52 -18.43
N ARG A 319 10.65 -30.77 -18.75
CA ARG A 319 10.88 -31.22 -20.13
C ARG A 319 9.58 -31.29 -20.93
N ASP A 320 8.51 -31.76 -20.29
CA ASP A 320 7.19 -31.93 -20.91
C ASP A 320 6.37 -30.63 -20.87
N TYR A 321 6.94 -29.55 -20.34
CA TYR A 321 6.26 -28.27 -20.16
C TYR A 321 5.97 -27.59 -21.51
N HIS A 322 4.71 -27.65 -21.94
CA HIS A 322 4.25 -26.99 -23.17
C HIS A 322 3.56 -25.66 -22.90
N ILE A 323 3.98 -24.61 -23.63
CA ILE A 323 3.41 -23.26 -23.55
C ILE A 323 2.47 -23.06 -24.75
N GLU A 324 1.16 -23.07 -24.50
CA GLU A 324 0.16 -22.85 -25.56
C GLU A 324 0.09 -21.39 -26.02
N LYS A 325 0.02 -20.47 -25.03
CA LYS A 325 -0.09 -19.02 -25.22
C LYS A 325 0.71 -18.32 -24.13
N ALA A 326 1.40 -17.25 -24.48
CA ALA A 326 2.09 -16.38 -23.55
C ALA A 326 1.79 -14.91 -23.86
N TYR A 327 1.85 -14.10 -22.80
CA TYR A 327 1.51 -12.70 -22.82
C TYR A 327 2.65 -11.89 -22.22
N ARG A 328 3.01 -10.81 -22.91
CA ARG A 328 3.94 -9.78 -22.47
C ARG A 328 3.19 -8.65 -21.77
N HIS A 329 3.75 -8.27 -20.63
CA HIS A 329 3.41 -7.09 -19.86
C HIS A 329 4.65 -6.20 -19.79
N ARG A 330 4.48 -4.90 -20.02
CA ARG A 330 5.56 -3.91 -20.00
C ARG A 330 5.08 -2.67 -19.27
N LEU A 331 5.87 -2.21 -18.30
CA LEU A 331 5.72 -0.95 -17.61
C LEU A 331 7.02 -0.16 -17.79
N LEU A 332 6.95 0.97 -18.46
CA LEU A 332 8.06 1.91 -18.63
C LEU A 332 7.74 3.17 -17.83
N CYS A 333 8.60 3.55 -16.90
CA CYS A 333 8.52 4.78 -16.13
C CYS A 333 9.78 5.60 -16.36
N LYS A 334 9.65 6.85 -16.75
CA LYS A 334 10.77 7.76 -17.02
C LYS A 334 10.54 9.08 -16.30
N LEU A 335 11.48 9.51 -15.48
CA LEU A 335 11.51 10.80 -14.82
C LEU A 335 12.70 11.59 -15.36
N GLU A 336 12.46 12.78 -15.92
CA GLU A 336 13.52 13.62 -16.48
C GLU A 336 13.36 15.09 -16.06
N THR A 337 14.49 15.78 -15.89
CA THR A 337 14.53 17.24 -15.74
C THR A 337 14.61 17.92 -17.10
N VAL A 338 13.87 19.01 -17.27
CA VAL A 338 13.84 19.83 -18.49
C VAL A 338 14.28 21.25 -18.15
N GLY A 339 15.18 21.81 -18.95
CA GLY A 339 15.65 23.19 -18.81
C GLY A 339 16.95 23.39 -18.03
N MET A 340 17.53 22.32 -17.44
CA MET A 340 18.87 22.33 -16.84
C MET A 340 19.96 22.10 -17.90
N ARG A 341 21.20 22.53 -17.64
CA ARG A 341 22.39 22.22 -18.45
C ARG A 341 22.76 20.74 -18.36
N GLU A 342 22.76 20.18 -17.15
CA GLU A 342 22.89 18.75 -16.93
C GLU A 342 21.50 18.10 -16.87
N LYS A 343 21.20 17.25 -17.85
CA LYS A 343 19.94 16.50 -17.86
C LYS A 343 20.02 15.35 -16.84
N HIS A 344 19.17 15.39 -15.83
CA HIS A 344 18.98 14.28 -14.90
C HIS A 344 17.83 13.40 -15.36
N GLU A 345 18.07 12.11 -15.44
CA GLU A 345 17.11 11.13 -15.97
C GLU A 345 17.15 9.85 -15.14
N VAL A 346 15.97 9.35 -14.79
CA VAL A 346 15.74 8.03 -14.18
C VAL A 346 14.77 7.28 -15.07
N GLU A 347 15.17 6.11 -15.53
CA GLU A 347 14.36 5.24 -16.39
C GLU A 347 14.24 3.87 -15.74
N MET A 348 13.01 3.40 -15.63
CA MET A 348 12.64 2.11 -15.05
C MET A 348 11.79 1.36 -16.07
N GLU A 349 12.18 0.14 -16.40
CA GLU A 349 11.45 -0.73 -17.30
C GLU A 349 11.25 -2.10 -16.65
N LEU A 350 9.99 -2.47 -16.44
CA LEU A 350 9.58 -3.79 -16.00
C LEU A 350 8.91 -4.52 -17.17
N LYS A 351 9.50 -5.64 -17.60
CA LYS A 351 8.96 -6.52 -18.63
C LYS A 351 8.70 -7.89 -18.02
N ALA A 352 7.47 -8.36 -18.04
CA ALA A 352 7.11 -9.71 -17.60
C ALA A 352 6.44 -10.45 -18.76
N VAL A 353 6.97 -11.62 -19.11
CA VAL A 353 6.38 -12.53 -20.11
C VAL A 353 5.95 -13.78 -19.37
N CYS A 354 4.65 -14.02 -19.32
CA CYS A 354 4.07 -15.16 -18.60
C CYS A 354 3.27 -16.03 -19.56
N ASP A 355 3.22 -17.33 -19.30
CA ASP A 355 2.22 -18.18 -19.96
C ASP A 355 0.80 -17.80 -19.50
N HIS A 356 -0.21 -18.21 -20.27
CA HIS A 356 -1.61 -17.85 -19.98
C HIS A 356 -2.13 -18.37 -18.63
N LYS A 357 -1.45 -19.37 -18.04
CA LYS A 357 -1.76 -19.93 -16.72
C LYS A 357 -0.89 -19.35 -15.60
N TYR A 358 0.00 -18.39 -15.89
CA TYR A 358 0.98 -17.82 -14.96
C TYR A 358 1.85 -18.85 -14.22
N ARG A 359 1.98 -20.05 -14.79
CA ARG A 359 2.80 -21.15 -14.27
C ARG A 359 4.28 -20.92 -14.57
N TYR A 360 4.60 -20.30 -15.70
CA TYR A 360 5.97 -19.88 -16.02
C TYR A 360 5.99 -18.41 -16.38
N CYS A 361 6.83 -17.65 -15.67
CA CYS A 361 7.03 -16.23 -15.92
C CYS A 361 8.52 -15.89 -16.00
N ARG A 362 8.88 -15.09 -17.01
CA ARG A 362 10.18 -14.45 -17.13
C ARG A 362 10.01 -12.95 -16.95
N THR A 363 10.63 -12.42 -15.89
CA THR A 363 10.52 -11.01 -15.50
C THR A 363 11.89 -10.35 -15.58
N ASN A 364 11.99 -9.31 -16.40
CA ASN A 364 13.17 -8.47 -16.51
C ASN A 364 12.83 -7.10 -15.96
N PHE A 365 13.65 -6.61 -15.04
CA PHE A 365 13.56 -5.27 -14.48
C PHE A 365 14.87 -4.53 -14.73
N PHE A 366 14.77 -3.37 -15.35
CA PHE A 366 15.88 -2.49 -15.65
C PHE A 366 15.64 -1.14 -14.99
N LEU A 367 16.62 -0.63 -14.27
CA LEU A 367 16.59 0.71 -13.71
C LEU A 367 17.92 1.39 -14.05
N ARG A 368 17.84 2.57 -14.64
CA ARG A 368 18.99 3.40 -15.00
C ARG A 368 18.79 4.79 -14.45
N ARG A 369 19.80 5.36 -13.81
CA ARG A 369 19.80 6.75 -13.37
C ARG A 369 21.07 7.48 -13.74
N THR A 370 20.96 8.78 -13.96
CA THR A 370 22.12 9.68 -14.03
C THR A 370 22.91 9.68 -12.71
N PRO A 371 24.22 10.01 -12.75
CA PRO A 371 25.04 10.12 -11.56
C PRO A 371 24.40 11.01 -10.47
N PHE A 372 24.33 10.50 -9.24
CA PHE A 372 23.77 11.19 -8.07
C PHE A 372 24.88 11.65 -7.14
N LEU A 373 25.78 10.73 -6.78
CA LEU A 373 26.87 10.99 -5.84
C LEU A 373 28.04 11.70 -6.54
N GLU A 374 28.78 12.54 -5.82
CA GLU A 374 29.96 13.26 -6.36
C GLU A 374 31.02 12.34 -6.96
N LYS A 375 31.11 11.09 -6.48
CA LYS A 375 32.05 10.08 -6.95
C LYS A 375 31.59 9.34 -8.22
N GLU A 376 30.34 9.50 -8.64
CA GLU A 376 29.79 8.80 -9.80
C GLU A 376 30.01 9.62 -11.08
N THR A 377 30.67 9.03 -12.07
CA THR A 377 30.90 9.65 -13.40
C THR A 377 30.01 9.03 -14.49
N ARG A 378 29.58 7.78 -14.31
CA ARG A 378 28.74 7.02 -15.24
C ARG A 378 27.34 6.78 -14.67
N HIS A 379 26.38 6.52 -15.57
CA HIS A 379 25.04 6.13 -15.18
C HIS A 379 25.09 4.89 -14.28
N TRP A 380 24.30 4.92 -13.22
CA TRP A 380 24.08 3.76 -12.37
C TRP A 380 22.99 2.89 -12.99
N GLU A 381 23.24 1.60 -13.12
CA GLU A 381 22.32 0.63 -13.69
C GLU A 381 22.02 -0.48 -12.68
N LEU A 382 20.77 -0.97 -12.69
CA LEU A 382 20.32 -2.16 -12.01
C LEU A 382 19.57 -3.03 -13.02
N LYS A 383 19.98 -4.28 -13.16
CA LYS A 383 19.38 -5.30 -14.02
C LYS A 383 18.97 -6.46 -13.14
N LEU A 384 17.70 -6.83 -13.19
CA LEU A 384 17.16 -8.01 -12.53
C LEU A 384 16.50 -8.87 -13.60
N ASN A 385 16.91 -10.14 -13.66
CA ASN A 385 16.26 -11.15 -14.48
C ASN A 385 15.76 -12.25 -13.53
N ALA A 386 14.45 -12.44 -13.48
CA ALA A 386 13.81 -13.45 -12.66
C ALA A 386 13.05 -14.45 -13.52
N GLU A 387 13.19 -15.73 -13.21
CA GLU A 387 12.43 -16.82 -13.80
C GLU A 387 11.74 -17.59 -12.70
N THR A 388 10.44 -17.80 -12.84
CA THR A 388 9.64 -18.49 -11.82
C THR A 388 8.81 -19.61 -12.44
N VAL A 389 8.73 -20.74 -11.74
CA VAL A 389 7.92 -21.89 -12.11
C VAL A 389 7.03 -22.27 -10.95
N TYR A 390 5.74 -22.36 -11.26
CA TYR A 390 4.76 -22.98 -10.41
C TYR A 390 4.48 -24.42 -10.86
N PRO A 391 4.14 -25.29 -9.90
CA PRO A 391 3.65 -26.62 -10.21
C PRO A 391 2.27 -26.53 -10.88
N GLU A 392 1.74 -27.66 -11.35
CA GLU A 392 0.38 -27.69 -11.89
C GLU A 392 -0.64 -27.24 -10.84
N MET A 393 -1.67 -26.50 -11.26
CA MET A 393 -2.70 -26.03 -10.36
C MET A 393 -3.73 -27.14 -10.15
N PRO A 394 -3.85 -27.73 -8.95
CA PRO A 394 -4.80 -28.81 -8.70
C PRO A 394 -6.23 -28.28 -8.68
N LYS A 395 -7.17 -29.02 -9.27
CA LYS A 395 -8.61 -28.71 -9.24
C LYS A 395 -9.31 -29.41 -8.09
N THR A 396 -8.76 -30.53 -7.63
CA THR A 396 -9.33 -31.33 -6.54
C THR A 396 -8.24 -31.74 -5.54
N ILE A 397 -8.66 -32.12 -4.33
CA ILE A 397 -7.74 -32.63 -3.31
C ILE A 397 -7.08 -33.95 -3.78
N GLU A 398 -7.79 -34.78 -4.52
CA GLU A 398 -7.24 -36.02 -5.09
C GLU A 398 -6.14 -35.74 -6.11
N GLU A 399 -6.33 -34.75 -6.98
CA GLU A 399 -5.29 -34.30 -7.90
C GLU A 399 -4.08 -33.78 -7.13
N LEU A 400 -4.29 -32.91 -6.13
CA LEU A 400 -3.21 -32.41 -5.28
C LEU A 400 -2.45 -33.57 -4.61
N LYS A 401 -3.14 -34.61 -4.14
CA LYS A 401 -2.50 -35.79 -3.51
C LYS A 401 -1.65 -36.59 -4.49
N LYS A 402 -2.14 -36.76 -5.72
CA LYS A 402 -1.42 -37.45 -6.80
C LYS A 402 -0.21 -36.66 -7.31
N MET A 403 -0.22 -35.33 -7.15
CA MET A 403 0.95 -34.51 -7.46
C MET A 403 2.09 -34.80 -6.49
N PHE A 404 3.20 -35.27 -7.05
CA PHE A 404 4.44 -35.53 -6.33
C PHE A 404 5.29 -34.26 -6.22
N ASN A 405 5.40 -33.48 -7.30
CA ASN A 405 6.02 -32.17 -7.29
C ASN A 405 5.00 -31.07 -6.96
N ARG A 406 5.21 -30.43 -5.83
CA ARG A 406 4.33 -29.40 -5.25
C ARG A 406 5.07 -28.09 -4.98
N GLU A 407 6.29 -28.00 -5.49
CA GLU A 407 7.26 -26.98 -5.12
C GLU A 407 7.24 -25.84 -6.12
N PHE A 408 7.36 -24.63 -5.60
CA PHE A 408 7.62 -23.45 -6.40
C PHE A 408 9.13 -23.27 -6.52
N HIS A 409 9.62 -22.94 -7.72
CA HIS A 409 11.02 -22.62 -7.95
C HIS A 409 11.17 -21.23 -8.55
N GLY A 410 12.14 -20.47 -8.04
CA GLY A 410 12.49 -19.15 -8.55
C GLY A 410 13.99 -19.02 -8.72
N LEU A 411 14.40 -18.36 -9.80
CA LEU A 411 15.76 -17.89 -10.02
C LEU A 411 15.72 -16.37 -10.19
N VAL A 412 16.62 -15.65 -9.54
CA VAL A 412 16.75 -14.20 -9.67
C VAL A 412 18.24 -13.86 -9.81
N ASP A 413 18.61 -13.36 -10.99
CA ASP A 413 19.92 -12.79 -11.28
C ASP A 413 19.81 -11.26 -11.16
N VAL A 414 20.50 -10.64 -10.20
CA VAL A 414 20.51 -9.18 -10.00
C VAL A 414 21.93 -8.65 -10.15
N THR A 415 22.11 -7.60 -10.95
CA THR A 415 23.38 -6.88 -11.06
C THR A 415 23.14 -5.38 -10.93
N TRP A 416 23.96 -4.69 -10.13
CA TRP A 416 23.84 -3.23 -9.98
C TRP A 416 25.17 -2.53 -9.70
N GLY A 417 25.29 -1.30 -10.18
CA GLY A 417 26.48 -0.48 -9.96
C GLY A 417 26.72 0.54 -11.07
N THR A 418 27.91 1.13 -11.04
CA THR A 418 28.41 2.07 -12.05
C THR A 418 29.59 1.45 -12.82
N GLU A 419 30.79 1.49 -12.24
CA GLU A 419 32.03 0.94 -12.85
C GLU A 419 32.33 -0.47 -12.35
N ARG A 420 32.16 -0.69 -11.04
CA ARG A 420 32.17 -2.02 -10.43
C ARG A 420 30.71 -2.43 -10.23
N MET A 421 30.38 -3.63 -10.69
CA MET A 421 29.04 -4.18 -10.57
C MET A 421 29.00 -5.13 -9.39
N ASN A 422 28.03 -4.96 -8.51
CA ASN A 422 27.63 -5.97 -7.56
C ASN A 422 26.80 -7.02 -8.31
N THR A 423 26.99 -8.28 -7.99
CA THR A 423 26.19 -9.38 -8.53
C THR A 423 25.56 -10.17 -7.40
N LEU A 424 24.32 -10.61 -7.60
CA LEU A 424 23.55 -11.36 -6.65
C LEU A 424 22.73 -12.39 -7.41
N PHE A 425 22.94 -13.66 -7.10
CA PHE A 425 22.15 -14.76 -7.61
C PHE A 425 21.33 -15.35 -6.46
N ILE A 426 20.01 -15.34 -6.61
CA ILE A 426 19.09 -15.90 -5.65
C ILE A 426 18.39 -17.09 -6.30
N ARG A 427 18.48 -18.24 -5.65
CA ARG A 427 17.65 -19.41 -5.90
C ARG A 427 16.60 -19.49 -4.80
N MET A 428 15.35 -19.69 -5.18
CA MET A 428 14.21 -19.77 -4.27
C MET A 428 13.52 -21.13 -4.47
N GLN A 429 13.12 -21.76 -3.37
CA GLN A 429 12.29 -22.96 -3.38
C GLN A 429 11.23 -22.81 -2.29
N SER A 430 9.98 -23.12 -2.59
CA SER A 430 8.90 -23.08 -1.59
C SER A 430 8.12 -24.38 -1.57
N GLU A 431 7.93 -24.92 -0.37
CA GLU A 431 7.29 -26.21 -0.13
C GLU A 431 6.38 -26.15 1.11
N PRO A 432 5.50 -27.15 1.35
CA PRO A 432 4.76 -27.24 2.59
C PRO A 432 5.64 -27.84 3.70
N THR A 433 5.51 -27.33 4.94
CA THR A 433 6.22 -27.88 6.10
C THR A 433 5.78 -29.31 6.42
N TYR A 434 6.64 -30.05 7.14
CA TYR A 434 6.31 -31.40 7.62
C TYR A 434 5.04 -31.40 8.46
N GLU A 435 4.88 -30.42 9.36
CA GLU A 435 3.66 -30.27 10.17
C GLU A 435 2.42 -30.08 9.31
N GLN A 436 2.49 -29.26 8.27
CA GLN A 436 1.38 -29.06 7.34
C GLN A 436 1.07 -30.35 6.56
N LYS A 437 2.09 -31.09 6.11
CA LYS A 437 1.91 -32.40 5.44
C LYS A 437 1.20 -33.41 6.37
N MET A 438 1.64 -33.54 7.62
CA MET A 438 0.99 -34.39 8.64
C MET A 438 -0.43 -33.94 8.96
N TRP A 439 -0.67 -32.62 9.05
CA TRP A 439 -2.00 -32.07 9.28
C TRP A 439 -2.95 -32.42 8.13
N MET A 440 -2.46 -32.37 6.89
CA MET A 440 -3.25 -32.74 5.71
C MET A 440 -3.65 -34.22 5.70
N GLU A 441 -2.81 -35.12 6.19
CA GLU A 441 -3.17 -36.54 6.34
C GLU A 441 -4.27 -36.75 7.38
N LYS A 442 -4.30 -35.94 8.45
CA LYS A 442 -5.36 -35.97 9.47
C LYS A 442 -6.67 -35.36 8.98
N PHE A 443 -6.61 -34.43 8.01
CA PHE A 443 -7.78 -33.76 7.43
C PHE A 443 -8.73 -34.71 6.68
N ASP A 444 -8.24 -35.87 6.24
CA ASP A 444 -9.02 -36.92 5.55
C ASP A 444 -10.01 -37.66 6.45
N ARG A 445 -9.93 -37.48 7.78
CA ARG A 445 -10.90 -38.08 8.70
C ARG A 445 -12.23 -37.31 8.59
N LYS A 446 -13.34 -38.06 8.44
CA LYS A 446 -14.72 -37.59 8.14
C LYS A 446 -15.32 -36.52 9.09
N GLU A 447 -14.62 -36.07 10.13
CA GLU A 447 -15.14 -35.19 11.18
C GLU A 447 -15.00 -33.68 10.90
N ASN A 448 -14.36 -33.27 9.80
CA ASN A 448 -14.12 -31.86 9.51
C ASN A 448 -15.27 -31.18 8.73
N MET A 449 -15.83 -30.08 9.26
CA MET A 449 -16.93 -29.29 8.66
C MET A 449 -16.52 -28.35 7.50
N LEU A 450 -15.29 -28.44 7.00
CA LEU A 450 -14.81 -27.59 5.90
C LEU A 450 -15.31 -28.11 4.55
N THR A 451 -15.60 -27.21 3.61
CA THR A 451 -15.92 -27.62 2.22
C THR A 451 -14.68 -28.15 1.52
N GLU A 452 -14.87 -28.98 0.49
CA GLU A 452 -13.76 -29.52 -0.31
C GLU A 452 -12.87 -28.40 -0.91
N MET A 453 -13.45 -27.27 -1.28
CA MET A 453 -12.70 -26.09 -1.75
C MET A 453 -11.87 -25.44 -0.64
N ASP A 454 -12.42 -25.32 0.57
CA ASP A 454 -11.70 -24.76 1.71
C ASP A 454 -10.52 -25.66 2.10
N LYS A 455 -10.72 -26.99 2.07
CA LYS A 455 -9.66 -27.97 2.31
C LYS A 455 -8.57 -27.89 1.24
N LEU A 456 -8.94 -27.80 -0.05
CA LEU A 456 -7.99 -27.66 -1.15
C LEU A 456 -7.15 -26.38 -1.00
N ARG A 457 -7.76 -25.28 -0.58
CA ARG A 457 -7.07 -24.01 -0.35
C ARG A 457 -6.01 -24.14 0.74
N VAL A 458 -6.38 -24.67 1.90
CA VAL A 458 -5.44 -24.87 3.03
C VAL A 458 -4.32 -25.85 2.67
N ALA A 459 -4.63 -26.88 1.88
CA ALA A 459 -3.66 -27.86 1.41
C ALA A 459 -2.66 -27.30 0.37
N SER A 460 -3.10 -26.29 -0.37
CA SER A 460 -2.34 -25.65 -1.45
C SER A 460 -1.43 -24.53 -0.97
N ASP A 461 -1.53 -24.14 0.30
CA ASP A 461 -0.66 -23.15 0.91
C ASP A 461 0.79 -23.68 1.05
N ARG A 462 1.75 -22.79 0.84
CA ARG A 462 3.18 -23.04 1.05
C ARG A 462 3.69 -22.11 2.13
N ASN A 463 4.25 -22.70 3.17
CA ASN A 463 4.67 -22.00 4.37
C ASN A 463 6.16 -22.17 4.67
N LEU A 464 6.87 -23.05 3.96
CA LEU A 464 8.33 -23.14 4.01
C LEU A 464 8.94 -22.50 2.76
N HIS A 465 9.78 -21.49 2.96
CA HIS A 465 10.50 -20.80 1.90
C HIS A 465 12.00 -20.90 2.13
N LYS A 466 12.70 -21.53 1.19
CA LYS A 466 14.16 -21.72 1.20
C LYS A 466 14.79 -20.82 0.15
N PHE A 467 15.84 -20.11 0.54
CA PHE A 467 16.59 -19.17 -0.29
C PHE A 467 18.06 -19.51 -0.22
N MET A 468 18.71 -19.59 -1.37
CA MET A 468 20.16 -19.67 -1.48
C MET A 468 20.64 -18.48 -2.30
N VAL A 469 21.54 -17.72 -1.71
CA VAL A 469 21.99 -16.43 -2.21
C VAL A 469 23.50 -16.48 -2.39
N LYS A 470 23.96 -16.38 -3.64
CA LYS A 470 25.38 -16.20 -3.98
C LYS A 470 25.60 -14.74 -4.30
N TYR A 471 26.57 -14.09 -3.67
CA TYR A 471 26.79 -12.65 -3.83
C TYR A 471 28.26 -12.32 -4.13
N GLU A 472 28.49 -11.38 -5.04
CA GLU A 472 29.79 -10.74 -5.22
C GLU A 472 29.58 -9.24 -5.09
N LEU A 473 29.98 -8.71 -3.94
CA LEU A 473 29.73 -7.32 -3.56
C LEU A 473 31.04 -6.53 -3.52
N ILE A 474 30.92 -5.23 -3.75
CA ILE A 474 31.98 -4.26 -3.52
C ILE A 474 32.15 -4.09 -1.99
N PRO A 475 33.38 -3.89 -1.47
CA PRO A 475 33.64 -3.80 -0.02
C PRO A 475 32.76 -2.79 0.72
N GLU A 476 32.41 -1.68 0.08
CA GLU A 476 31.51 -0.65 0.63
C GLU A 476 30.09 -1.19 0.86
N THR A 477 29.58 -1.98 -0.08
CA THR A 477 28.25 -2.62 0.01
C THR A 477 28.27 -3.77 0.99
N GLU A 478 29.35 -4.55 1.02
CA GLU A 478 29.56 -5.63 1.99
C GLU A 478 29.58 -5.09 3.42
N HIS A 479 30.30 -3.99 3.67
CA HIS A 479 30.29 -3.33 4.98
C HIS A 479 28.89 -2.85 5.39
N PHE A 480 28.13 -2.27 4.45
CA PHE A 480 26.76 -1.85 4.72
C PHE A 480 25.84 -3.04 5.05
N MET A 481 25.93 -4.13 4.27
CA MET A 481 25.16 -5.35 4.54
C MET A 481 25.54 -5.97 5.88
N HIS A 482 26.83 -5.99 6.23
CA HIS A 482 27.29 -6.46 7.54
C HIS A 482 26.67 -5.66 8.68
N ASN A 483 26.68 -4.32 8.60
CA ASN A 483 26.06 -3.47 9.61
C ASN A 483 24.54 -3.70 9.74
N LEU A 484 23.86 -3.97 8.62
CA LEU A 484 22.44 -4.31 8.62
C LEU A 484 22.18 -5.64 9.33
N PHE A 485 22.97 -6.69 9.05
CA PHE A 485 22.85 -7.98 9.75
C PHE A 485 23.15 -7.86 11.25
N MET A 486 24.20 -7.10 11.61
CA MET A 486 24.50 -6.81 13.03
C MET A 486 23.31 -6.14 13.75
N PHE A 487 22.60 -5.22 13.10
CA PHE A 487 21.41 -4.61 13.67
C PHE A 487 20.29 -5.65 13.89
N PHE A 488 20.01 -6.50 12.90
CA PHE A 488 19.02 -7.58 13.04
C PHE A 488 19.37 -8.56 14.16
N ASP A 489 20.65 -8.92 14.30
CA ASP A 489 21.15 -9.79 15.37
C ASP A 489 20.87 -9.18 16.74
N THR A 490 21.09 -7.86 16.90
CA THR A 490 20.84 -7.19 18.20
C THR A 490 19.36 -7.02 18.54
N TRP A 491 18.47 -6.90 17.55
CA TRP A 491 17.05 -6.63 17.78
C TRP A 491 16.37 -7.78 18.56
N ASN A 492 16.68 -9.03 18.22
CA ASN A 492 16.00 -10.22 18.78
C ASN A 492 16.95 -11.14 19.56
N MET A 493 17.94 -10.57 20.24
CA MET A 493 19.00 -11.33 20.91
C MET A 493 18.50 -12.43 21.86
N TRP A 494 17.34 -12.23 22.53
CA TRP A 494 16.82 -13.17 23.54
C TRP A 494 16.18 -14.44 22.98
N ASN A 495 15.68 -14.42 21.74
CA ASN A 495 15.01 -15.56 21.08
C ASN A 495 15.83 -16.10 19.89
N THR A 496 17.14 -15.86 19.90
CA THR A 496 18.05 -16.21 18.82
C THR A 496 19.07 -17.24 19.32
N GLU A 497 19.09 -18.41 18.70
CA GLU A 497 20.15 -19.40 18.90
C GLU A 497 21.29 -19.13 17.91
N TYR A 498 22.52 -19.17 18.42
CA TYR A 498 23.72 -18.80 17.67
C TYR A 498 24.73 -19.94 17.65
N LYS A 499 25.23 -20.30 16.46
CA LYS A 499 26.32 -21.27 16.29
C LYS A 499 27.34 -20.74 15.27
N MET A 500 28.62 -20.74 15.63
CA MET A 500 29.70 -20.51 14.67
C MET A 500 29.87 -21.78 13.85
N VAL A 501 29.73 -21.68 12.52
CA VAL A 501 29.86 -22.82 11.61
C VAL A 501 30.57 -22.32 10.35
N PRO A 502 31.68 -22.95 9.93
CA PRO A 502 32.34 -22.59 8.69
C PRO A 502 31.50 -23.06 7.50
N HIS A 503 30.99 -22.12 6.71
CA HIS A 503 30.27 -22.40 5.46
C HIS A 503 31.04 -21.83 4.26
N GLU A 504 30.54 -22.08 3.05
CA GLU A 504 31.13 -21.53 1.83
C GLU A 504 31.16 -20.00 1.86
N GLU A 505 32.33 -19.42 1.54
CA GLU A 505 32.47 -17.98 1.41
C GLU A 505 31.52 -17.44 0.33
N LYS A 506 30.95 -16.25 0.57
CA LYS A 506 30.04 -15.54 -0.36
C LYS A 506 28.72 -16.26 -0.66
N MET A 507 28.34 -17.23 0.17
CA MET A 507 27.04 -17.88 0.14
C MET A 507 26.25 -17.57 1.41
N LEU A 508 24.95 -17.33 1.23
CA LEU A 508 24.00 -17.11 2.31
C LEU A 508 22.77 -17.98 2.07
N ARG A 509 22.35 -18.73 3.08
CA ARG A 509 21.13 -19.55 3.03
C ARG A 509 20.11 -18.99 4.00
N LEU A 510 18.87 -18.78 3.57
CA LEU A 510 17.77 -18.44 4.46
C LEU A 510 16.64 -19.45 4.34
N GLN A 511 16.07 -19.81 5.48
CA GLN A 511 14.85 -20.59 5.57
C GLN A 511 13.86 -19.82 6.43
N LEU A 512 12.73 -19.50 5.82
CA LEU A 512 11.60 -18.83 6.44
C LEU A 512 10.46 -19.85 6.55
N GLU A 513 10.06 -20.14 7.78
CA GLU A 513 8.95 -21.04 8.07
C GLU A 513 7.81 -20.25 8.72
N ILE A 514 6.68 -20.16 8.04
CA ILE A 514 5.51 -19.44 8.52
C ILE A 514 4.58 -20.42 9.23
N GLU A 515 4.07 -20.02 10.39
CA GLU A 515 3.07 -20.80 11.12
C GLU A 515 1.81 -21.02 10.23
N PRO A 516 1.41 -22.28 9.98
CA PRO A 516 0.39 -22.58 8.97
C PRO A 516 -1.04 -22.13 9.36
N LEU A 517 -1.35 -22.07 10.66
CA LEU A 517 -2.70 -21.85 11.18
C LEU A 517 -3.09 -20.38 11.22
N TYR A 518 -2.39 -19.58 12.02
CA TYR A 518 -2.71 -18.16 12.19
C TYR A 518 -1.83 -17.26 11.33
N ARG A 519 -0.68 -17.76 10.85
CA ARG A 519 0.33 -17.01 10.06
C ARG A 519 0.73 -15.70 10.74
N ARG A 520 0.80 -15.74 12.07
CA ARG A 520 1.17 -14.60 12.92
C ARG A 520 2.57 -14.74 13.48
N THR A 521 3.14 -15.93 13.41
CA THR A 521 4.53 -16.17 13.75
C THR A 521 5.28 -16.79 12.58
N PHE A 522 6.59 -16.58 12.57
CA PHE A 522 7.50 -17.27 11.69
C PHE A 522 8.81 -17.60 12.39
N ASP A 523 9.45 -18.64 11.92
CA ASP A 523 10.80 -19.01 12.27
C ASP A 523 11.73 -18.64 11.11
N LEU A 524 12.91 -18.14 11.45
CA LEU A 524 13.92 -17.71 10.49
C LEU A 524 15.25 -18.38 10.83
N LEU A 525 15.74 -19.17 9.89
CA LEU A 525 17.08 -19.73 9.89
C LEU A 525 17.92 -18.98 8.87
N VAL A 526 19.04 -18.40 9.31
CA VAL A 526 20.02 -17.71 8.44
C VAL A 526 21.38 -18.36 8.62
N GLU A 527 21.94 -18.88 7.53
CA GLU A 527 23.33 -19.34 7.47
C GLU A 527 24.13 -18.34 6.64
N THR A 528 25.13 -17.77 7.29
CA THR A 528 26.16 -16.90 6.72
C THR A 528 27.47 -17.69 6.64
N PRO A 529 28.50 -17.20 5.94
CA PRO A 529 29.79 -17.89 5.84
C PRO A 529 30.44 -18.22 7.20
N GLU A 530 30.17 -17.41 8.23
CA GLU A 530 30.79 -17.54 9.55
C GLU A 530 29.85 -18.11 10.62
N LYS A 531 28.53 -18.00 10.41
CA LYS A 531 27.53 -18.09 11.48
C LYS A 531 26.24 -18.73 11.00
N ARG A 532 25.63 -19.53 11.87
CA ARG A 532 24.26 -20.02 11.76
C ARG A 532 23.41 -19.40 12.87
N ILE A 533 22.32 -18.76 12.47
CA ILE A 533 21.43 -17.98 13.33
C ILE A 533 20.03 -18.58 13.20
N VAL A 534 19.42 -18.97 14.32
CA VAL A 534 18.04 -19.50 14.35
C VAL A 534 17.20 -18.61 15.23
N MET A 535 16.22 -17.92 14.64
CA MET A 535 15.24 -17.10 15.35
C MET A 535 13.90 -17.83 15.34
N LYS A 536 13.32 -18.07 16.51
CA LYS A 536 12.04 -18.79 16.64
C LYS A 536 10.93 -17.87 17.13
N ASN A 537 9.70 -18.15 16.71
CA ASN A 537 8.47 -17.50 17.13
C ASN A 537 8.48 -15.96 16.97
N LEU A 538 9.00 -15.47 15.84
CA LEU A 538 8.97 -14.04 15.52
C LEU A 538 7.54 -13.60 15.22
N MET A 539 6.98 -12.73 16.05
CA MET A 539 5.63 -12.20 15.85
C MET A 539 5.58 -11.19 14.70
N LEU A 540 4.59 -11.36 13.83
CA LEU A 540 4.28 -10.45 12.75
C LEU A 540 3.15 -9.51 13.17
N PRO A 541 3.26 -8.20 12.88
CA PRO A 541 2.18 -7.26 13.13
C PRO A 541 1.00 -7.44 12.16
N PHE A 542 1.12 -8.31 11.16
CA PHE A 542 0.11 -8.62 10.14
C PHE A 542 0.19 -10.09 9.71
N VAL A 543 -0.88 -10.60 9.11
CA VAL A 543 -0.93 -11.96 8.52
C VAL A 543 -0.14 -11.94 7.22
N LEU A 544 0.95 -12.72 7.12
CA LEU A 544 1.71 -12.81 5.88
C LEU A 544 0.90 -13.53 4.79
N PRO A 545 0.79 -12.97 3.57
CA PRO A 545 0.23 -13.69 2.43
C PRO A 545 1.20 -14.83 2.05
N THR A 546 0.74 -16.07 2.15
CA THR A 546 1.49 -17.25 1.69
C THR A 546 1.21 -17.49 0.21
N LEU A 547 2.15 -18.15 -0.48
CA LEU A 547 1.92 -18.64 -1.83
C LEU A 547 0.87 -19.76 -1.77
N ASN A 548 -0.23 -19.59 -2.49
CA ASN A 548 -1.28 -20.59 -2.63
C ASN A 548 -1.41 -20.99 -4.10
N ILE A 549 -1.11 -22.26 -4.40
CA ILE A 549 -1.06 -22.75 -5.78
C ILE A 549 -2.47 -22.81 -6.41
N HIS A 550 -3.53 -22.95 -5.61
CA HIS A 550 -4.90 -22.97 -6.11
C HIS A 550 -5.40 -21.56 -6.50
N ASP A 551 -5.07 -20.54 -5.70
CA ASP A 551 -5.61 -19.18 -5.88
C ASP A 551 -5.08 -18.49 -7.16
N MET A 552 -3.99 -18.98 -7.76
CA MET A 552 -3.46 -18.47 -9.03
C MET A 552 -4.38 -18.67 -10.24
N ARG A 553 -5.37 -19.57 -10.14
CA ARG A 553 -6.39 -19.78 -11.19
C ARG A 553 -7.25 -18.55 -11.45
N MET A 554 -7.41 -17.65 -10.47
CA MET A 554 -8.25 -16.45 -10.59
C MET A 554 -7.63 -15.35 -11.48
N LEU A 555 -6.38 -15.54 -11.91
CA LEU A 555 -5.63 -14.61 -12.76
C LEU A 555 -5.76 -14.88 -14.28
N GLU A 556 -6.59 -15.84 -14.71
CA GLU A 556 -6.89 -16.15 -16.14
C GLU A 556 -7.53 -14.98 -16.95
N ASN A 557 -7.44 -13.74 -16.48
CA ASN A 557 -8.00 -12.56 -17.11
C ASN A 557 -7.21 -12.16 -18.36
N VAL A 558 -7.91 -11.83 -19.46
CA VAL A 558 -7.32 -11.65 -20.79
C VAL A 558 -7.22 -10.17 -21.21
N GLY A 559 -7.31 -9.21 -20.26
CA GLY A 559 -7.25 -7.79 -20.62
C GLY A 559 -7.02 -6.78 -19.50
N VAL A 560 -6.56 -5.58 -19.88
CA VAL A 560 -6.30 -4.44 -18.97
C VAL A 560 -7.57 -3.99 -18.23
N ARG A 561 -8.70 -3.98 -18.93
CA ARG A 561 -10.02 -3.71 -18.33
C ARG A 561 -10.39 -4.76 -17.29
N ASP A 562 -9.97 -6.00 -17.47
CA ASP A 562 -10.23 -7.07 -16.53
C ASP A 562 -9.29 -7.02 -15.33
N VAL A 563 -8.04 -6.56 -15.46
CA VAL A 563 -7.18 -6.25 -14.30
C VAL A 563 -7.78 -5.15 -13.42
N ILE A 564 -8.24 -4.05 -14.03
CA ILE A 564 -8.93 -2.97 -13.31
C ILE A 564 -10.22 -3.51 -12.68
N ARG A 565 -11.03 -4.28 -13.42
CA ARG A 565 -12.22 -4.94 -12.85
C ARG A 565 -11.88 -5.93 -11.76
N HIS A 566 -10.75 -6.64 -11.82
CA HIS A 566 -10.36 -7.66 -10.85
C HIS A 566 -9.94 -7.01 -9.54
N VAL A 567 -9.10 -5.96 -9.59
CA VAL A 567 -8.76 -5.13 -8.42
C VAL A 567 -10.02 -4.51 -7.80
N VAL A 568 -10.96 -4.06 -8.64
CA VAL A 568 -12.24 -3.50 -8.17
C VAL A 568 -13.21 -4.57 -7.66
N LYS A 569 -13.28 -5.76 -8.26
CA LYS A 569 -14.17 -6.87 -7.88
C LYS A 569 -13.70 -7.56 -6.60
N HIS A 570 -12.40 -7.72 -6.38
CA HIS A 570 -11.85 -8.32 -5.16
C HIS A 570 -12.21 -7.52 -3.89
N ASN A 571 -12.47 -6.21 -4.06
CA ASN A 571 -12.89 -5.32 -3.00
C ASN A 571 -14.43 -5.16 -2.92
N ARG A 572 -15.21 -5.92 -3.70
CA ARG A 572 -16.67 -5.88 -3.60
C ARG A 572 -17.16 -6.81 -2.49
N PRO A 573 -18.06 -6.35 -1.62
CA PRO A 573 -18.70 -7.22 -0.65
C PRO A 573 -19.61 -8.24 -1.37
N GLU A 574 -19.55 -9.51 -0.96
CA GLU A 574 -20.28 -10.63 -1.56
C GLU A 574 -21.07 -11.41 -0.49
N CYS A 575 -22.26 -11.91 -0.85
CA CYS A 575 -23.07 -12.79 -0.01
C CYS A 575 -23.06 -14.21 -0.60
N ILE A 576 -22.60 -15.19 0.18
CA ILE A 576 -22.43 -16.58 -0.26
C ILE A 576 -23.42 -17.47 0.49
N VAL A 577 -24.29 -18.16 -0.25
CA VAL A 577 -25.37 -18.98 0.32
C VAL A 577 -25.13 -20.47 0.06
N LYS A 578 -24.84 -21.23 1.12
CA LYS A 578 -24.76 -22.69 1.09
C LYS A 578 -26.04 -23.32 1.65
N SER A 579 -26.10 -24.64 1.68
CA SER A 579 -27.32 -25.38 2.09
C SER A 579 -27.68 -25.21 3.57
N TRP A 580 -26.67 -24.97 4.42
CA TRP A 580 -26.79 -24.90 5.89
C TRP A 580 -26.18 -23.63 6.50
N GLU A 581 -25.51 -22.82 5.68
CA GLU A 581 -24.89 -21.56 6.11
C GLU A 581 -25.07 -20.47 5.07
N VAL A 582 -25.17 -19.23 5.55
CA VAL A 582 -25.17 -18.00 4.76
C VAL A 582 -24.03 -17.13 5.25
N ASN A 583 -23.10 -16.79 4.37
CA ASN A 583 -22.08 -15.80 4.63
C ASN A 583 -22.56 -14.46 4.06
N THR A 584 -22.75 -13.46 4.91
CA THR A 584 -23.30 -12.15 4.51
C THR A 584 -22.27 -11.28 3.78
N PHE A 585 -22.73 -10.16 3.21
CA PHE A 585 -21.87 -9.13 2.58
C PHE A 585 -20.75 -8.62 3.49
N ASP A 586 -20.96 -8.65 4.81
CA ASP A 586 -19.98 -8.24 5.83
C ASP A 586 -19.15 -9.43 6.38
N LYS A 587 -19.17 -10.58 5.68
CA LYS A 587 -18.46 -11.82 6.05
C LYS A 587 -18.90 -12.43 7.40
N LEU A 588 -20.11 -12.11 7.87
CA LEU A 588 -20.71 -12.77 9.02
C LEU A 588 -21.31 -14.13 8.58
N ARG A 589 -20.90 -15.21 9.26
CA ARG A 589 -21.44 -16.56 9.05
C ARG A 589 -22.70 -16.79 9.89
N LEU A 590 -23.83 -17.01 9.21
CA LEU A 590 -25.12 -17.33 9.79
C LEU A 590 -25.46 -18.80 9.52
N LYS A 591 -25.68 -19.59 10.57
CA LYS A 591 -26.19 -20.97 10.44
C LYS A 591 -27.70 -20.95 10.26
N THR A 592 -28.15 -20.82 9.01
CA THR A 592 -29.57 -20.79 8.67
C THR A 592 -29.81 -21.75 7.50
N PRO A 593 -30.44 -22.91 7.74
CA PRO A 593 -30.69 -23.87 6.67
C PRO A 593 -31.71 -23.32 5.68
N LEU A 594 -31.42 -23.44 4.39
CA LEU A 594 -32.41 -23.14 3.35
C LEU A 594 -33.54 -24.15 3.40
N THR A 595 -34.77 -23.64 3.38
CA THR A 595 -35.99 -24.47 3.37
C THR A 595 -36.47 -24.71 1.94
N THR A 596 -37.52 -25.50 1.77
CA THR A 596 -38.22 -25.65 0.48
C THR A 596 -39.09 -24.44 0.12
N CYS A 597 -39.25 -23.48 1.03
CA CYS A 597 -39.88 -22.19 0.77
C CYS A 597 -38.85 -21.17 0.28
N TYR A 598 -39.28 -20.18 -0.50
CA TYR A 598 -38.41 -19.09 -0.93
C TYR A 598 -38.01 -18.23 0.28
N THR A 599 -36.71 -18.20 0.55
CA THR A 599 -36.09 -17.30 1.52
C THR A 599 -35.54 -16.08 0.79
N ILE A 600 -35.83 -14.89 1.29
CA ILE A 600 -35.26 -13.64 0.78
C ILE A 600 -33.78 -13.58 1.20
N LEU A 601 -32.90 -13.50 0.21
CA LEU A 601 -31.45 -13.38 0.44
C LEU A 601 -30.99 -11.92 0.41
N ALA A 602 -31.55 -11.15 -0.52
CA ALA A 602 -31.30 -9.73 -0.64
C ALA A 602 -32.54 -9.05 -1.20
N LYS A 603 -32.89 -7.88 -0.66
CA LYS A 603 -33.99 -7.05 -1.13
C LYS A 603 -33.54 -5.60 -1.08
N ASP A 604 -33.88 -4.85 -2.12
CA ASP A 604 -33.81 -3.40 -2.06
C ASP A 604 -34.89 -2.86 -1.11
N CYS A 605 -34.47 -2.26 0.00
CA CYS A 605 -35.35 -1.70 1.01
C CYS A 605 -35.34 -0.15 0.99
N HIS A 606 -34.80 0.47 -0.06
CA HIS A 606 -34.62 1.92 -0.12
C HIS A 606 -35.93 2.69 -0.39
N SER A 607 -36.95 2.05 -0.97
CA SER A 607 -38.29 2.63 -1.17
C SER A 607 -39.39 1.57 -0.96
N GLU A 608 -40.65 2.00 -0.88
CA GLU A 608 -41.79 1.07 -0.79
C GLU A 608 -41.88 0.13 -2.01
N GLU A 609 -41.34 0.55 -3.16
CA GLU A 609 -41.20 -0.26 -4.37
C GLU A 609 -39.75 -0.77 -4.52
N PRO A 610 -39.46 -2.05 -4.21
CA PRO A 610 -38.10 -2.59 -4.30
C PRO A 610 -37.65 -2.69 -5.77
N ARG A 611 -36.47 -2.17 -6.11
CA ARG A 611 -35.89 -2.33 -7.46
C ARG A 611 -35.46 -3.77 -7.76
N PHE A 612 -35.20 -4.55 -6.71
CA PHE A 612 -34.97 -5.99 -6.87
C PHE A 612 -35.27 -6.76 -5.58
N VAL A 613 -35.59 -8.04 -5.76
CA VAL A 613 -35.66 -9.04 -4.70
C VAL A 613 -34.99 -10.33 -5.19
N VAL A 614 -34.00 -10.81 -4.46
CA VAL A 614 -33.32 -12.09 -4.70
C VAL A 614 -33.78 -13.09 -3.66
N MET A 615 -34.35 -14.20 -4.12
CA MET A 615 -34.90 -15.25 -3.29
C MET A 615 -34.33 -16.60 -3.69
N MET A 616 -34.19 -17.51 -2.74
CA MET A 616 -33.70 -18.85 -3.00
C MET A 616 -34.45 -19.88 -2.15
N LYS A 617 -34.70 -21.05 -2.72
CA LYS A 617 -35.26 -22.21 -2.00
C LYS A 617 -34.48 -23.47 -2.35
N LYS A 618 -34.55 -24.48 -1.50
CA LYS A 618 -34.24 -25.85 -1.89
C LYS A 618 -35.36 -26.41 -2.76
N MET A 619 -34.99 -27.14 -3.81
CA MET A 619 -35.96 -27.87 -4.63
C MET A 619 -36.59 -29.02 -3.84
N VAL A 620 -35.77 -29.75 -3.09
CA VAL A 620 -36.18 -30.87 -2.24
C VAL A 620 -35.44 -30.76 -0.89
N LYS A 621 -36.10 -31.13 0.21
CA LYS A 621 -35.60 -30.95 1.59
C LYS A 621 -34.20 -31.55 1.82
N ASP A 622 -33.94 -32.72 1.21
CA ASP A 622 -32.71 -33.50 1.40
C ASP A 622 -31.73 -33.44 0.20
N ARG A 623 -32.02 -32.61 -0.81
CA ARG A 623 -31.10 -32.38 -1.95
C ARG A 623 -30.39 -31.05 -1.83
N GLU A 624 -29.24 -30.94 -2.49
CA GLU A 624 -28.46 -29.70 -2.58
C GLU A 624 -28.93 -28.77 -3.71
N GLU A 625 -29.79 -29.27 -4.60
CA GLU A 625 -30.38 -28.51 -5.70
C GLU A 625 -31.23 -27.35 -5.16
N LYS A 626 -30.97 -26.15 -5.71
CA LYS A 626 -31.62 -24.89 -5.30
C LYS A 626 -32.28 -24.25 -6.51
N ALA A 627 -33.38 -23.55 -6.25
CA ALA A 627 -34.01 -22.66 -7.20
C ALA A 627 -33.75 -21.21 -6.78
N LEU A 628 -33.25 -20.40 -7.70
CA LEU A 628 -33.01 -18.97 -7.53
C LEU A 628 -34.11 -18.20 -8.25
N LYS A 629 -34.71 -17.21 -7.57
CA LYS A 629 -35.70 -16.32 -8.15
C LYS A 629 -35.27 -14.87 -7.96
N ILE A 630 -35.15 -14.13 -9.04
CA ILE A 630 -34.81 -12.70 -9.04
C ILE A 630 -36.01 -11.94 -9.59
N VAL A 631 -36.56 -11.04 -8.79
CA VAL A 631 -37.69 -10.20 -9.17
C VAL A 631 -37.18 -8.78 -9.34
N THR A 632 -37.50 -8.17 -10.47
CA THR A 632 -37.28 -6.75 -10.76
C THR A 632 -38.62 -6.10 -11.11
N PRO A 633 -38.74 -4.76 -11.18
CA PRO A 633 -39.98 -4.09 -11.57
C PRO A 633 -40.53 -4.50 -12.94
N ARG A 634 -39.67 -4.99 -13.84
CA ARG A 634 -40.04 -5.37 -15.22
C ARG A 634 -40.13 -6.88 -15.40
N ASP A 635 -39.19 -7.62 -14.82
CA ASP A 635 -38.99 -9.03 -15.14
C ASP A 635 -38.82 -9.90 -13.89
N VAL A 636 -39.30 -11.14 -14.00
CA VAL A 636 -39.13 -12.22 -13.03
C VAL A 636 -38.27 -13.32 -13.65
N TYR A 637 -37.08 -13.49 -13.10
CA TYR A 637 -36.13 -14.54 -13.49
C TYR A 637 -36.24 -15.69 -12.49
N VAL A 638 -36.36 -16.92 -13.00
CA VAL A 638 -36.33 -18.16 -12.21
C VAL A 638 -35.26 -19.07 -12.82
N LEU A 639 -34.26 -19.42 -12.03
CA LEU A 639 -33.17 -20.31 -12.42
C LEU A 639 -33.28 -21.59 -11.60
N GLU A 640 -33.40 -22.71 -12.28
CA GLU A 640 -33.52 -24.04 -11.68
C GLU A 640 -32.55 -24.99 -12.34
N MET A 641 -31.96 -25.90 -11.55
CA MET A 641 -31.21 -27.04 -12.07
C MET A 641 -32.18 -28.21 -12.20
N VAL A 642 -32.39 -28.71 -13.42
CA VAL A 642 -33.24 -29.86 -13.71
C VAL A 642 -32.42 -30.85 -14.52
N ASN A 643 -32.23 -32.07 -14.00
CA ASN A 643 -31.40 -33.11 -14.63
C ASN A 643 -29.97 -32.64 -14.97
N ASP A 644 -29.31 -31.93 -14.05
CA ASP A 644 -27.97 -31.31 -14.22
C ASP A 644 -27.86 -30.24 -15.32
N GLU A 645 -28.98 -29.82 -15.93
CA GLU A 645 -29.02 -28.70 -16.87
C GLU A 645 -29.65 -27.45 -16.22
N LEU A 646 -29.06 -26.28 -16.49
CA LEU A 646 -29.56 -25.00 -16.00
C LEU A 646 -30.71 -24.52 -16.87
N VAL A 647 -31.92 -24.52 -16.31
CA VAL A 647 -33.13 -24.00 -16.97
C VAL A 647 -33.40 -22.60 -16.45
N ILE A 648 -33.39 -21.61 -17.35
CA ILE A 648 -33.69 -20.21 -17.03
C ILE A 648 -35.06 -19.86 -17.59
N ARG A 649 -35.93 -19.34 -16.72
CA ARG A 649 -37.24 -18.82 -17.10
C ARG A 649 -37.29 -17.31 -16.83
N VAL A 650 -37.73 -16.55 -17.82
CA VAL A 650 -38.00 -15.10 -17.67
C VAL A 650 -39.47 -14.88 -17.94
N ASN A 651 -40.20 -14.34 -16.95
CA ASN A 651 -41.65 -14.15 -17.02
C ASN A 651 -42.38 -15.43 -17.47
N ASP A 652 -41.99 -16.56 -16.88
CA ASP A 652 -42.50 -17.92 -17.14
C ASP A 652 -42.22 -18.49 -18.54
N LYS A 653 -41.42 -17.82 -19.37
CA LYS A 653 -40.92 -18.35 -20.64
C LYS A 653 -39.52 -18.93 -20.46
N VAL A 654 -39.33 -20.18 -20.87
CA VAL A 654 -38.01 -20.83 -20.91
C VAL A 654 -37.19 -20.17 -22.02
N ILE A 655 -36.01 -19.66 -21.67
CA ILE A 655 -35.08 -19.05 -22.62
C ILE A 655 -33.94 -20.04 -22.85
N THR A 656 -33.66 -20.39 -24.11
CA THR A 656 -32.51 -21.23 -24.47
C THR A 656 -31.24 -20.39 -24.54
N HIS A 657 -30.08 -21.04 -24.46
CA HIS A 657 -28.77 -20.35 -24.42
C HIS A 657 -28.50 -19.44 -25.64
N GLU A 658 -29.16 -19.69 -26.77
CA GLU A 658 -29.07 -18.90 -28.00
C GLU A 658 -29.80 -17.55 -27.94
N GLU A 659 -30.76 -17.38 -27.02
CA GLU A 659 -31.53 -16.14 -26.85
C GLU A 659 -30.96 -15.22 -25.73
N LEU A 660 -29.91 -15.67 -25.04
CA LEU A 660 -29.26 -14.96 -23.92
C LEU A 660 -27.95 -14.25 -24.30
N MET A 661 -27.41 -14.47 -25.51
CA MET A 661 -26.33 -13.68 -26.11
C MET A 661 -26.90 -12.54 -26.95
#